data_AF-A0A8H7QCK3-F1
#
_entry.id   AF-A0A8H7QCK3-F1
#
_cell.length_a   1.000
_cell.length_b   1.000
_cell.length_c   1.000
_cell.angle_alpha   90.00
_cell.angle_beta   90.00
_cell.angle_gamma   90.00
#
_symmetry.space_group_name_H-M   'P 1'
#
loop_
_entity.id
_entity.type
_entity.pdbx_description
1 polymer ?
#
loop_
_entity_poly.entity_id
_entity_poly.type
_entity_poly.pdbx_seq_one_letter_code
_entity_poly.pdbx_strand_id
1 'polypeptide(L)'
;MVHLQDNPFNSDTVSSPNKPSSYKRRRLWKITIRSSLVCILITVCYFFGRSIQWEILSENYGFSAKDVDFMRYFCSQIQPTSKQSITSANSLVQVVEEESEHHKAGYLNPQGTSLPDNTIPDQVWNDLPVKGAYYMVVRNENLADARSVIRSMEDHMTNGTRYPWVFLNNQAFTADFKRYVKKVTNAPVFFGKIDLEVWEYPHWIDIPRAEFLMLQQEIHGAYKGASLSYHQLLRYHAGYFFHHPLLRNVEYTWRVEPGADYSCQMDQDMFLYMKQQQKKLGFVLTMRESPATVPTLWSRVNEFIDYYPEYILPQNETIWPWIYDQETNKYNMCHFWSNFQLADLSFFRSEAYQQYFKYLDNTGNFFYERWSDAPVQTIAAALFLNKKDIHFFNDIGYKHTSALHCPYNKTKQFRENSLPGYGQQEPLPEQQRKQLKEQDEAYEAMYQDPKKIEQKNALGISMDDVPKAAAVVAAVRLDDNQDQQVITHDSVDEEYKKLTDSTLPRVNAAFVVLVRNSELYALRSSMRYLEDRFNHKYNYPWIFLNEEPFTEEFKNMTSMMTNAQVSYGLVPQEHWGYPDFIDQEYAAQCRKDLAAQNIPYGASESYRHMCRYQSGFFMLHPLLDNLDYYWRVEPGVKFSCDMDYDPFRLMQERDLKYGFTIALREYKATIPSLWKTTLEYAKTHPQYIYPRTRSDSLLRLISDDNGWSYNLCHFWSNFEIASVKYMRSEGYQSYFKYLDEAGGFFYERWGDAPVHSIAVALMLKQSDVHWFYDIGYKHDNFEHCPTEEKWLTNSKCYCDPSTSFDFNLGSCTNLFLDVMNRTASSFVVTRPDPGDLLL
;
A
#
# COMPACT_ATOMS: atom_id res chain seq x y z
N MET A 1 27.84 -21.31 -7.37
CA MET A 1 26.47 -21.80 -7.64
C MET A 1 26.10 -22.66 -6.46
N VAL A 2 25.02 -22.33 -5.76
CA VAL A 2 24.50 -23.17 -4.67
C VAL A 2 23.64 -24.21 -5.37
N HIS A 3 24.24 -25.36 -5.72
CA HIS A 3 23.45 -26.46 -6.24
C HIS A 3 22.64 -27.07 -5.10
N LEU A 4 21.37 -27.39 -5.36
CA LEU A 4 20.61 -28.27 -4.48
C LEU A 4 21.27 -29.67 -4.46
N GLN A 5 22.29 -29.86 -3.61
CA GLN A 5 23.05 -31.12 -3.51
C GLN A 5 22.17 -32.33 -3.12
N ASP A 6 20.97 -32.09 -2.58
CA ASP A 6 19.99 -33.13 -2.21
C ASP A 6 18.64 -32.97 -2.93
N ASN A 7 18.60 -32.36 -4.13
CA ASN A 7 17.36 -32.32 -4.91
C ASN A 7 17.01 -33.74 -5.40
N PRO A 8 15.95 -34.39 -4.89
CA PRO A 8 15.57 -35.74 -5.33
C PRO A 8 15.03 -35.77 -6.77
N PHE A 9 14.81 -34.60 -7.37
CA PHE A 9 14.37 -34.45 -8.75
C PHE A 9 15.52 -34.26 -9.75
N ASN A 10 16.78 -34.24 -9.30
CA ASN A 10 17.92 -34.14 -10.20
C ASN A 10 18.15 -35.50 -10.89
N SER A 11 18.01 -35.55 -12.21
CA SER A 11 18.20 -36.79 -12.96
C SER A 11 19.69 -37.07 -13.18
N ASP A 12 20.30 -37.81 -12.26
CA ASP A 12 21.47 -38.61 -12.61
C ASP A 12 21.03 -39.68 -13.62
N THR A 13 21.26 -39.39 -14.91
CA THR A 13 21.66 -40.29 -16.03
C THR A 13 21.10 -39.81 -17.37
N VAL A 14 21.68 -38.77 -17.98
CA VAL A 14 21.80 -38.69 -19.44
C VAL A 14 23.13 -38.02 -19.78
N SER A 15 24.04 -38.77 -20.40
CA SER A 15 25.26 -38.25 -21.00
C SER A 15 24.95 -37.08 -21.95
N SER A 16 25.52 -35.91 -21.67
CA SER A 16 25.41 -34.70 -22.50
C SER A 16 25.82 -34.98 -23.95
N PRO A 17 24.95 -34.76 -24.96
CA PRO A 17 25.37 -34.58 -26.33
C PRO A 17 25.60 -33.07 -26.58
N ASN A 18 26.77 -32.75 -27.15
CA ASN A 18 27.15 -31.40 -27.56
C ASN A 18 26.02 -30.64 -28.28
N LYS A 19 25.83 -29.36 -27.91
CA LYS A 19 24.90 -28.41 -28.54
C LYS A 19 24.97 -28.48 -30.09
N PRO A 20 23.90 -28.78 -30.83
CA PRO A 20 23.98 -28.92 -32.28
C PRO A 20 24.12 -27.57 -32.99
N SER A 21 24.96 -27.54 -34.03
CA SER A 21 25.29 -26.38 -34.88
C SER A 21 24.14 -25.84 -35.75
N SER A 22 22.88 -26.24 -35.49
CA SER A 22 21.70 -25.86 -36.28
C SER A 22 21.14 -24.48 -35.94
N TYR A 23 21.53 -23.91 -34.78
CA TYR A 23 21.10 -22.59 -34.32
C TYR A 23 21.64 -21.43 -35.21
N LYS A 24 22.89 -21.53 -35.70
CA LYS A 24 23.49 -20.46 -36.52
C LYS A 24 22.99 -20.45 -37.98
N ARG A 25 22.61 -21.60 -38.56
CA ARG A 25 22.13 -21.68 -39.96
C ARG A 25 20.70 -21.18 -40.15
N ARG A 26 19.81 -21.39 -39.18
CA ARG A 26 18.39 -20.96 -39.27
C ARG A 26 18.21 -19.44 -39.10
N ARG A 27 19.15 -18.76 -38.44
CA ARG A 27 19.15 -17.30 -38.28
C ARG A 27 19.48 -16.57 -39.59
N LEU A 28 20.47 -17.05 -40.36
CA LEU A 28 20.81 -16.44 -41.66
C LEU A 28 19.68 -16.59 -42.69
N TRP A 29 19.05 -17.77 -42.75
CA TRP A 29 18.02 -18.05 -43.77
C TRP A 29 16.75 -17.20 -43.59
N LYS A 30 16.39 -16.86 -42.35
CA LYS A 30 15.26 -15.96 -42.03
C LYS A 30 15.55 -14.49 -42.39
N ILE A 31 16.80 -14.06 -42.33
CA ILE A 31 17.21 -12.68 -42.67
C ILE A 31 17.14 -12.45 -44.19
N THR A 32 17.55 -13.43 -44.99
CA THR A 32 17.58 -13.29 -46.45
C THR A 32 16.17 -13.23 -47.08
N ILE A 33 15.21 -14.03 -46.58
CA ILE A 33 13.84 -14.04 -47.10
C ILE A 33 13.09 -12.75 -46.76
N ARG A 34 13.25 -12.24 -45.53
CA ARG A 34 12.61 -10.98 -45.10
C ARG A 34 13.16 -9.77 -45.86
N SER A 35 14.45 -9.77 -46.19
CA SER A 35 15.07 -8.68 -46.97
C SER A 35 14.55 -8.63 -48.41
N SER A 36 14.32 -9.78 -49.05
CA SER A 36 13.81 -9.84 -50.42
C SER A 36 12.35 -9.37 -50.56
N LEU A 37 11.50 -9.69 -49.57
CA LEU A 37 10.08 -9.28 -49.55
C LEU A 37 9.92 -7.76 -49.38
N VAL A 38 10.75 -7.14 -48.55
CA VAL A 38 10.74 -5.69 -48.31
C VAL A 38 11.20 -4.93 -49.56
N CYS A 39 12.23 -5.41 -50.27
CA CYS A 39 12.68 -4.80 -51.52
C CYS A 39 11.62 -4.83 -52.63
N ILE A 40 10.83 -5.90 -52.73
CA ILE A 40 9.73 -6.01 -53.71
C ILE A 40 8.63 -4.99 -53.40
N LEU A 41 8.23 -4.86 -52.13
CA LEU A 41 7.18 -3.93 -51.70
C LEU A 41 7.57 -2.46 -51.91
N ILE A 42 8.82 -2.10 -51.65
CA ILE A 42 9.34 -0.73 -51.88
C ILE A 42 9.38 -0.41 -53.38
N THR A 43 9.78 -1.36 -54.22
CA THR A 43 9.86 -1.16 -55.68
C THR A 43 8.46 -0.96 -56.30
N VAL A 44 7.45 -1.70 -55.82
CA VAL A 44 6.06 -1.54 -56.27
C VAL A 44 5.51 -0.15 -55.90
N CYS A 45 5.78 0.32 -54.68
CA CYS A 45 5.32 1.63 -54.22
C CYS A 45 6.02 2.78 -54.94
N TYR A 46 7.31 2.64 -55.26
CA TYR A 46 8.11 3.68 -55.92
C TYR A 46 7.77 3.83 -57.42
N PHE A 47 7.48 2.74 -58.13
CA PHE A 47 7.23 2.79 -59.58
C PHE A 47 5.75 2.82 -59.98
N PHE A 48 4.84 2.25 -59.18
CA PHE A 48 3.43 2.05 -59.59
C PHE A 48 2.40 2.73 -58.68
N GLY A 49 2.79 3.26 -57.51
CA GLY A 49 1.85 3.77 -56.51
C GLY A 49 0.98 4.97 -56.93
N ARG A 50 1.37 5.73 -57.97
CA ARG A 50 0.65 6.95 -58.40
C ARG A 50 -0.40 6.74 -59.51
N SER A 51 -0.46 5.57 -60.15
CA SER A 51 -1.39 5.35 -61.28
C SER A 51 -2.38 4.18 -61.07
N ILE A 52 -2.38 3.56 -59.88
CA ILE A 52 -3.29 2.46 -59.58
C ILE A 52 -4.60 3.03 -59.03
N GLN A 53 -5.70 2.84 -59.76
CA GLN A 53 -7.06 3.05 -59.23
C GLN A 53 -7.42 1.88 -58.30
N TRP A 54 -7.08 2.03 -57.02
CA TRP A 54 -7.21 0.98 -55.99
C TRP A 54 -8.65 0.50 -55.78
N GLU A 55 -9.65 1.29 -56.16
CA GLU A 55 -11.08 0.91 -56.08
C GLU A 55 -11.43 -0.24 -57.03
N ILE A 56 -10.79 -0.33 -58.20
CA ILE A 56 -11.07 -1.38 -59.21
C ILE A 56 -10.49 -2.76 -58.80
N LEU A 57 -9.46 -2.78 -57.95
CA LEU A 57 -8.83 -4.00 -57.44
C LEU A 57 -9.62 -4.65 -56.28
N SER A 58 -10.35 -3.84 -55.51
CA SER A 58 -11.24 -4.32 -54.44
C SER A 58 -12.41 -5.14 -54.98
N GLU A 59 -13.01 -4.71 -56.10
CA GLU A 59 -14.20 -5.37 -56.67
C GLU A 59 -13.88 -6.66 -57.43
N ASN A 60 -12.68 -6.80 -58.02
CA ASN A 60 -12.33 -7.94 -58.87
C ASN A 60 -11.51 -9.05 -58.18
N TYR A 61 -10.83 -8.77 -57.05
CA TYR A 61 -9.88 -9.71 -56.43
C TYR A 61 -10.04 -9.91 -54.91
N GLY A 62 -11.09 -9.35 -54.29
CA GLY A 62 -11.52 -9.73 -52.93
C GLY A 62 -10.67 -9.20 -51.77
N PHE A 63 -9.94 -8.09 -51.95
CA PHE A 63 -9.23 -7.42 -50.85
C PHE A 63 -10.20 -6.70 -49.90
N SER A 64 -9.92 -6.73 -48.59
CA SER A 64 -10.74 -6.03 -47.60
C SER A 64 -10.47 -4.52 -47.61
N ALA A 65 -11.45 -3.71 -47.20
CA ALA A 65 -11.30 -2.25 -47.13
C ALA A 65 -10.11 -1.80 -46.25
N LYS A 66 -9.77 -2.60 -45.22
CA LYS A 66 -8.62 -2.35 -44.34
C LYS A 66 -7.27 -2.59 -45.03
N ASP A 67 -7.19 -3.57 -45.92
CA ASP A 67 -5.95 -3.86 -46.68
C ASP A 67 -5.68 -2.78 -47.74
N VAL A 68 -6.74 -2.26 -48.35
CA VAL A 68 -6.67 -1.14 -49.30
C VAL A 68 -6.25 0.14 -48.60
N ASP A 69 -6.81 0.43 -47.42
CA ASP A 69 -6.44 1.62 -46.64
C ASP A 69 -5.01 1.53 -46.08
N PHE A 70 -4.55 0.35 -45.69
CA PHE A 70 -3.16 0.11 -45.29
C PHE A 70 -2.17 0.38 -46.42
N MET A 71 -2.45 -0.12 -47.63
CA MET A 71 -1.59 0.10 -48.81
C MET A 71 -1.61 1.56 -49.30
N ARG A 72 -2.77 2.23 -49.19
CA ARG A 72 -2.95 3.64 -49.53
C ARG A 72 -2.21 4.54 -48.54
N TYR A 73 -2.26 4.22 -47.25
CA TYR A 73 -1.47 4.87 -46.21
C TYR A 73 0.04 4.68 -46.44
N PHE A 74 0.49 3.44 -46.71
CA PHE A 74 1.90 3.11 -46.94
C PHE A 74 2.50 3.85 -48.15
N CYS A 75 1.77 3.94 -49.28
CA CYS A 75 2.23 4.71 -50.46
C CYS A 75 2.24 6.23 -50.24
N SER A 76 1.36 6.76 -49.38
CA SER A 76 1.22 8.21 -49.14
C SER A 76 2.37 8.83 -48.34
N GLN A 77 3.09 8.01 -47.57
CA GLN A 77 4.23 8.45 -46.74
C GLN A 77 5.52 8.68 -47.55
N ILE A 78 5.52 8.35 -48.85
CA ILE A 78 6.67 8.51 -49.75
C ILE A 78 6.47 9.79 -50.59
N GLN A 79 6.67 10.97 -49.99
CA GLN A 79 6.84 12.23 -50.75
C GLN A 79 8.19 12.89 -50.42
N PRO A 80 8.88 13.54 -51.40
CA PRO A 80 10.22 14.08 -51.19
C PRO A 80 10.18 15.58 -50.90
N THR A 81 10.70 16.04 -49.76
CA THR A 81 11.18 17.44 -49.61
C THR A 81 12.45 17.55 -48.75
N SER A 82 13.19 18.62 -49.02
CA SER A 82 14.63 18.84 -48.86
C SER A 82 15.06 19.58 -47.58
N LYS A 83 16.29 19.26 -47.10
CA LYS A 83 17.33 20.06 -46.36
C LYS A 83 16.84 21.30 -45.56
N GLN A 84 17.11 21.50 -44.25
CA GLN A 84 18.39 21.32 -43.54
C GLN A 84 18.24 21.42 -41.99
N SER A 85 19.01 20.59 -41.26
CA SER A 85 19.63 20.77 -39.92
C SER A 85 18.85 20.56 -38.58
N ILE A 86 19.21 19.42 -37.95
CA ILE A 86 19.47 19.10 -36.53
C ILE A 86 18.29 18.86 -35.54
N THR A 87 18.36 17.63 -35.01
CA THR A 87 17.87 17.04 -33.73
C THR A 87 16.42 16.57 -33.57
N SER A 88 16.35 15.35 -33.02
CA SER A 88 15.25 14.64 -32.37
C SER A 88 14.44 13.65 -33.22
N ALA A 89 14.03 12.57 -32.54
CA ALA A 89 13.06 11.54 -32.91
C ALA A 89 13.56 10.26 -33.63
N ASN A 90 14.52 9.56 -33.00
CA ASN A 90 14.50 8.10 -32.92
C ASN A 90 13.52 7.69 -31.81
N SER A 91 12.22 7.62 -32.11
CA SER A 91 11.24 7.05 -31.19
C SER A 91 10.07 6.55 -32.00
N LEU A 92 9.98 5.23 -32.17
CA LEU A 92 8.77 4.42 -32.45
C LEU A 92 9.12 3.07 -33.09
N VAL A 93 10.36 2.85 -33.54
CA VAL A 93 10.83 1.55 -34.08
C VAL A 93 11.64 0.73 -33.06
N GLN A 94 11.83 1.23 -31.84
CA GLN A 94 12.45 0.48 -30.74
C GLN A 94 11.44 -0.28 -29.84
N VAL A 95 10.13 -0.14 -30.08
CA VAL A 95 9.10 -0.53 -29.07
C VAL A 95 8.56 -1.95 -29.24
N VAL A 96 8.94 -2.72 -30.28
CA VAL A 96 8.32 -4.04 -30.53
C VAL A 96 9.31 -5.22 -30.53
N GLU A 97 10.61 -4.98 -30.31
CA GLU A 97 11.60 -6.06 -30.08
C GLU A 97 12.02 -6.23 -28.60
N GLU A 98 11.48 -5.44 -27.67
CA GLU A 98 11.87 -5.44 -26.24
C GLU A 98 10.87 -6.11 -25.27
N GLU A 99 9.74 -6.66 -25.72
CA GLU A 99 8.75 -7.30 -24.83
C GLU A 99 8.79 -8.83 -24.83
N SER A 100 9.94 -9.40 -24.48
CA SER A 100 10.03 -10.76 -23.96
C SER A 100 10.70 -10.69 -22.58
N GLU A 101 10.00 -11.09 -21.50
CA GLU A 101 10.59 -11.17 -20.15
C GLU A 101 11.89 -12.01 -20.14
N HIS A 102 12.04 -12.91 -21.12
CA HIS A 102 13.22 -13.76 -21.33
C HIS A 102 14.52 -12.98 -21.60
N HIS A 103 14.45 -11.68 -21.90
CA HIS A 103 15.63 -10.84 -22.16
C HIS A 103 15.96 -9.86 -21.03
N LYS A 104 15.20 -9.85 -19.93
CA LYS A 104 15.48 -8.99 -18.75
C LYS A 104 16.50 -9.58 -17.77
N ALA A 105 17.48 -10.35 -18.22
CA ALA A 105 18.58 -10.86 -17.39
C ALA A 105 19.72 -9.83 -17.17
N GLY A 106 19.42 -8.54 -17.26
CA GLY A 106 20.41 -7.45 -17.36
C GLY A 106 20.95 -6.87 -16.05
N TYR A 107 20.49 -7.32 -14.88
CA TYR A 107 20.82 -6.69 -13.58
C TYR A 107 21.44 -7.67 -12.56
N LEU A 108 22.01 -8.79 -13.02
CA LEU A 108 22.52 -9.89 -12.20
C LEU A 108 23.79 -9.61 -11.36
N ASN A 109 24.15 -8.35 -11.10
CA ASN A 109 25.14 -8.02 -10.07
C ASN A 109 25.01 -6.57 -9.61
N PRO A 110 24.18 -6.28 -8.59
CA PRO A 110 24.34 -5.06 -7.83
C PRO A 110 25.70 -5.12 -7.12
N GLN A 111 26.51 -4.07 -7.29
CA GLN A 111 27.74 -3.91 -6.52
C GLN A 111 27.38 -3.95 -5.01
N GLY A 112 28.06 -4.80 -4.23
CA GLY A 112 27.85 -4.89 -2.77
C GLY A 112 26.94 -6.00 -2.25
N THR A 113 26.56 -7.00 -3.05
CA THR A 113 25.75 -8.14 -2.57
C THR A 113 26.59 -9.18 -1.81
N SER A 114 26.26 -9.43 -0.54
CA SER A 114 26.86 -10.52 0.24
C SER A 114 26.32 -11.89 -0.21
N LEU A 115 27.16 -12.92 -0.09
CA LEU A 115 26.82 -14.29 -0.47
C LEU A 115 25.51 -14.76 0.20
N PRO A 116 24.70 -15.60 -0.47
CA PRO A 116 23.50 -16.17 0.13
C PRO A 116 23.87 -17.16 1.24
N ASP A 117 23.00 -17.23 2.24
CA ASP A 117 23.09 -18.22 3.31
C ASP A 117 22.67 -19.59 2.77
N ASN A 118 23.42 -20.63 3.12
CA ASN A 118 23.18 -22.00 2.65
C ASN A 118 22.73 -22.95 3.77
N THR A 119 22.95 -22.58 5.03
CA THR A 119 22.65 -23.40 6.20
C THR A 119 22.23 -22.54 7.38
N ILE A 120 21.28 -23.01 8.19
CA ILE A 120 20.97 -22.44 9.50
C ILE A 120 21.89 -23.11 10.53
N PRO A 121 22.74 -22.35 11.26
CA PRO A 121 23.64 -22.92 12.26
C PRO A 121 22.90 -23.66 13.38
N ASP A 122 23.46 -24.76 13.88
CA ASP A 122 22.79 -25.59 14.90
C ASP A 122 22.48 -24.84 16.20
N GLN A 123 23.28 -23.81 16.51
CA GLN A 123 23.14 -22.96 17.70
C GLN A 123 21.79 -22.24 17.76
N VAL A 124 21.18 -21.95 16.61
CA VAL A 124 19.87 -21.28 16.50
C VAL A 124 18.76 -22.10 17.17
N TRP A 125 18.93 -23.43 17.22
CA TRP A 125 17.91 -24.34 17.74
C TRP A 125 18.01 -24.57 19.25
N ASN A 126 19.08 -24.12 19.92
CA ASN A 126 19.37 -24.48 21.31
C ASN A 126 18.25 -24.09 22.29
N ASP A 127 17.60 -22.95 22.05
CA ASP A 127 16.55 -22.39 22.91
C ASP A 127 15.14 -22.52 22.32
N LEU A 128 14.99 -23.27 21.22
CA LEU A 128 13.72 -23.45 20.53
C LEU A 128 13.19 -24.88 20.73
N PRO A 129 11.91 -25.05 21.11
CA PRO A 129 11.36 -26.37 21.41
C PRO A 129 11.09 -27.20 20.14
N VAL A 130 11.06 -26.55 18.97
CA VAL A 130 10.87 -27.15 17.65
C VAL A 130 11.85 -26.53 16.68
N LYS A 131 12.32 -27.28 15.68
CA LYS A 131 13.04 -26.70 14.54
C LYS A 131 12.05 -26.09 13.55
N GLY A 132 11.40 -25.00 13.96
CA GLY A 132 10.45 -24.23 13.16
C GLY A 132 11.13 -23.07 12.42
N ALA A 133 10.63 -22.66 11.26
CA ALA A 133 11.08 -21.45 10.57
C ALA A 133 9.91 -20.69 9.93
N TYR A 134 9.89 -19.37 10.08
CA TYR A 134 9.06 -18.51 9.24
C TYR A 134 9.76 -18.36 7.89
N TYR A 135 9.02 -18.34 6.79
CA TYR A 135 9.63 -18.11 5.50
C TYR A 135 8.80 -17.19 4.61
N MET A 136 9.52 -16.52 3.72
CA MET A 136 8.96 -15.62 2.73
C MET A 136 9.75 -15.71 1.42
N VAL A 137 9.06 -15.93 0.30
CA VAL A 137 9.64 -15.74 -1.03
C VAL A 137 9.30 -14.33 -1.48
N VAL A 138 10.29 -13.45 -1.57
CA VAL A 138 10.08 -12.01 -1.75
C VAL A 138 11.20 -11.38 -2.55
N ARG A 139 10.85 -10.34 -3.32
CA ARG A 139 11.80 -9.58 -4.12
C ARG A 139 12.29 -8.33 -3.40
N ASN A 140 13.40 -7.76 -3.88
CA ASN A 140 14.01 -6.59 -3.25
C ASN A 140 13.07 -5.37 -3.27
N GLU A 141 12.27 -5.22 -4.33
CA GLU A 141 11.28 -4.16 -4.48
C GLU A 141 10.13 -4.22 -3.46
N ASN A 142 9.90 -5.37 -2.80
CA ASN A 142 8.85 -5.55 -1.80
C ASN A 142 9.38 -5.46 -0.35
N LEU A 143 10.45 -4.69 -0.13
CA LEU A 143 11.05 -4.52 1.20
C LEU A 143 10.04 -3.97 2.23
N ALA A 144 9.27 -2.94 1.87
CA ALA A 144 8.29 -2.34 2.78
C ALA A 144 7.21 -3.36 3.19
N ASP A 145 6.66 -4.11 2.23
CA ASP A 145 5.67 -5.17 2.47
C ASP A 145 6.21 -6.29 3.36
N ALA A 146 7.47 -6.69 3.16
CA ALA A 146 8.14 -7.68 4.00
C ALA A 146 8.30 -7.17 5.44
N ARG A 147 8.74 -5.92 5.62
CA ARG A 147 8.89 -5.29 6.94
C ARG A 147 7.54 -5.14 7.64
N SER A 148 6.50 -4.76 6.90
CA SER A 148 5.15 -4.60 7.44
C SER A 148 4.61 -5.88 8.06
N VAL A 149 4.73 -7.02 7.38
CA VAL A 149 4.21 -8.29 7.92
C VAL A 149 5.06 -8.84 9.06
N ILE A 150 6.40 -8.68 9.01
CA ILE A 150 7.26 -9.04 10.15
C ILE A 150 6.82 -8.24 11.37
N ARG A 151 6.64 -6.92 11.20
CA ARG A 151 6.21 -6.06 12.30
C ARG A 151 4.82 -6.44 12.82
N SER A 152 3.88 -6.73 11.93
CA SER A 152 2.55 -7.24 12.30
C SER A 152 2.65 -8.50 13.15
N MET A 153 3.54 -9.44 12.83
CA MET A 153 3.79 -10.63 13.66
C MET A 153 4.46 -10.31 15.00
N GLU A 154 5.44 -9.40 15.03
CA GLU A 154 6.08 -8.94 16.27
C GLU A 154 5.07 -8.32 17.24
N ASP A 155 4.11 -7.54 16.72
CA ASP A 155 3.06 -6.84 17.49
C ASP A 155 2.01 -7.81 18.09
N HIS A 156 1.84 -8.98 17.48
CA HIS A 156 0.78 -9.93 17.82
C HIS A 156 1.27 -11.22 18.47
N MET A 157 2.56 -11.35 18.76
CA MET A 157 3.11 -12.48 19.52
C MET A 157 3.62 -12.00 20.87
N THR A 158 3.26 -12.69 21.95
CA THR A 158 3.53 -12.26 23.35
C THR A 158 5.00 -11.94 23.63
N ASN A 159 5.95 -12.52 22.89
CA ASN A 159 7.39 -12.28 23.01
C ASN A 159 8.04 -11.95 21.67
N GLY A 160 7.28 -11.38 20.73
CA GLY A 160 7.71 -11.20 19.36
C GLY A 160 7.99 -12.53 18.65
N THR A 161 8.59 -12.46 17.47
CA THR A 161 8.99 -13.67 16.75
C THR A 161 10.32 -14.19 17.33
N ARG A 162 10.42 -15.52 17.53
CA ARG A 162 11.61 -16.17 18.13
C ARG A 162 12.27 -17.20 17.23
N TYR A 163 11.51 -17.77 16.30
CA TYR A 163 12.00 -18.74 15.33
C TYR A 163 12.71 -18.02 14.17
N PRO A 164 13.70 -18.67 13.52
CA PRO A 164 14.42 -18.05 12.42
C PRO A 164 13.52 -17.68 11.24
N TRP A 165 13.79 -16.53 10.66
CA TRP A 165 13.21 -16.09 9.39
C TRP A 165 14.10 -16.53 8.21
N VAL A 166 13.48 -17.13 7.19
CA VAL A 166 14.13 -17.55 5.95
C VAL A 166 13.54 -16.77 4.78
N PHE A 167 14.31 -15.83 4.25
CA PHE A 167 13.96 -15.07 3.05
C PHE A 167 14.59 -15.71 1.82
N LEU A 168 13.79 -15.95 0.79
CA LEU A 168 14.23 -16.55 -0.47
C LEU A 168 13.91 -15.64 -1.65
N ASN A 169 14.85 -15.52 -2.57
CA ASN A 169 14.70 -14.74 -3.80
C ASN A 169 15.46 -15.43 -4.94
N ASN A 170 14.95 -15.35 -6.17
CA ASN A 170 15.67 -15.82 -7.35
C ASN A 170 16.84 -14.89 -7.75
N GLN A 171 16.85 -13.66 -7.20
CA GLN A 171 17.94 -12.70 -7.26
C GLN A 171 18.69 -12.63 -5.92
N ALA A 172 19.88 -12.03 -5.93
CA ALA A 172 20.57 -11.70 -4.69
C ALA A 172 19.83 -10.58 -3.95
N PHE A 173 19.68 -10.72 -2.64
CA PHE A 173 19.16 -9.64 -1.80
C PHE A 173 20.16 -8.48 -1.73
N THR A 174 19.65 -7.25 -1.82
CA THR A 174 20.48 -6.04 -1.67
C THR A 174 20.96 -5.89 -0.23
N ALA A 175 22.03 -5.10 -0.03
CA ALA A 175 22.52 -4.79 1.32
C ALA A 175 21.43 -4.12 2.17
N ASP A 176 20.69 -3.18 1.57
CA ASP A 176 19.59 -2.47 2.21
C ASP A 176 18.49 -3.43 2.66
N PHE A 177 18.04 -4.34 1.78
CA PHE A 177 17.02 -5.32 2.14
C PHE A 177 17.45 -6.13 3.37
N LYS A 178 18.68 -6.65 3.37
CA LYS A 178 19.22 -7.43 4.49
C LYS A 178 19.31 -6.59 5.78
N ARG A 179 19.77 -5.33 5.68
CA ARG A 179 19.91 -4.42 6.82
C ARG A 179 18.55 -4.10 7.45
N TYR A 180 17.59 -3.66 6.65
CA TYR A 180 16.29 -3.20 7.15
C TYR A 180 15.44 -4.33 7.70
N VAL A 181 15.46 -5.52 7.10
CA VAL A 181 14.75 -6.70 7.65
C VAL A 181 15.31 -7.08 9.02
N LYS A 182 16.64 -7.13 9.18
CA LYS A 182 17.30 -7.46 10.46
C LYS A 182 17.04 -6.45 11.57
N LYS A 183 16.66 -5.21 11.25
CA LYS A 183 16.33 -4.17 12.25
C LYS A 183 14.88 -4.22 12.74
N VAL A 184 13.98 -4.91 12.04
CA VAL A 184 12.55 -4.98 12.41
C VAL A 184 12.24 -6.16 13.33
N THR A 185 13.11 -7.18 13.41
CA THR A 185 12.94 -8.35 14.27
C THR A 185 14.22 -8.68 15.04
N ASN A 186 14.07 -9.23 16.25
CA ASN A 186 15.18 -9.76 17.03
C ASN A 186 15.47 -11.25 16.73
N ALA A 187 14.60 -11.92 15.97
CA ALA A 187 14.81 -13.31 15.60
C ALA A 187 15.98 -13.46 14.59
N PRO A 188 16.67 -14.61 14.56
CA PRO A 188 17.70 -14.88 13.56
C PRO A 188 17.14 -14.79 12.14
N VAL A 189 17.84 -14.12 11.23
CA VAL A 189 17.40 -13.94 9.83
C VAL A 189 18.42 -14.49 8.85
N PHE A 190 17.96 -15.29 7.89
CA PHE A 190 18.75 -15.93 6.84
C PHE A 190 18.21 -15.58 5.44
N PHE A 191 19.12 -15.32 4.52
CA PHE A 191 18.83 -14.89 3.15
C PHE A 191 19.35 -15.91 2.14
N GLY A 192 18.46 -16.78 1.67
CA GLY A 192 18.76 -17.78 0.65
C GLY A 192 18.56 -17.26 -0.78
N LYS A 193 19.23 -17.91 -1.72
CA LYS A 193 19.01 -17.70 -3.15
C LYS A 193 18.36 -18.95 -3.73
N ILE A 194 17.25 -18.78 -4.44
CA ILE A 194 16.58 -19.86 -5.14
C ILE A 194 17.50 -20.36 -6.27
N ASP A 195 17.66 -21.67 -6.36
CA ASP A 195 18.43 -22.32 -7.41
C ASP A 195 17.78 -22.04 -8.78
N LEU A 196 18.55 -21.48 -9.71
CA LEU A 196 18.04 -21.06 -11.00
C LEU A 196 17.67 -22.27 -11.88
N GLU A 197 18.30 -23.43 -11.67
CA GLU A 197 17.99 -24.64 -12.43
C GLU A 197 16.55 -25.12 -12.16
N VAL A 198 16.05 -24.92 -10.93
CA VAL A 198 14.66 -25.24 -10.58
C VAL A 198 13.70 -24.08 -10.83
N TRP A 199 14.21 -22.85 -10.99
CA TRP A 199 13.38 -21.67 -11.25
C TRP A 199 13.07 -21.48 -12.73
N GLU A 200 14.04 -21.76 -13.62
CA GLU A 200 13.90 -21.59 -15.07
C GLU A 200 13.00 -22.64 -15.72
N TYR A 201 12.70 -22.46 -17.02
CA TYR A 201 11.98 -23.47 -17.79
C TYR A 201 12.75 -24.79 -17.78
N PRO A 202 12.08 -25.90 -17.43
CA PRO A 202 12.63 -27.21 -17.67
C PRO A 202 12.90 -27.45 -19.16
N HIS A 203 13.93 -28.25 -19.47
CA HIS A 203 14.35 -28.51 -20.85
C HIS A 203 13.28 -29.20 -21.71
N TRP A 204 12.26 -29.81 -21.10
CA TRP A 204 11.14 -30.47 -21.78
C TRP A 204 9.97 -29.52 -22.11
N ILE A 205 10.02 -28.26 -21.68
CA ILE A 205 8.97 -27.28 -22.00
C ILE A 205 9.19 -26.66 -23.38
N ASP A 206 8.14 -26.68 -24.19
CA ASP A 206 8.05 -25.90 -25.43
C ASP A 206 7.75 -24.44 -25.08
N ILE A 207 8.80 -23.62 -25.02
CA ILE A 207 8.73 -22.21 -24.60
C ILE A 207 7.74 -21.40 -25.45
N PRO A 208 7.81 -21.39 -26.81
CA PRO A 208 6.82 -20.69 -27.62
C PRO A 208 5.38 -21.09 -27.34
N ARG A 209 5.13 -22.39 -27.09
CA ARG A 209 3.79 -22.87 -26.74
C ARG A 209 3.37 -22.38 -25.35
N ALA A 210 4.25 -22.43 -24.36
CA ALA A 210 3.97 -21.98 -23.01
C ALA A 210 3.64 -20.48 -22.98
N GLU A 211 4.48 -19.64 -23.60
CA GLU A 211 4.25 -18.19 -23.68
C GLU A 211 2.92 -17.85 -24.38
N PHE A 212 2.58 -18.56 -25.45
CA PHE A 212 1.29 -18.39 -26.13
C PHE A 212 0.11 -18.73 -25.21
N LEU A 213 0.17 -19.87 -24.50
CA LEU A 213 -0.91 -20.31 -23.61
C LEU A 213 -1.05 -19.43 -22.36
N MET A 214 0.06 -18.93 -21.83
CA MET A 214 0.07 -17.95 -20.74
C MET A 214 -0.65 -16.65 -21.15
N LEU A 215 -0.34 -16.11 -22.34
CA LEU A 215 -1.03 -14.94 -22.87
C LEU A 215 -2.54 -15.21 -23.05
N GLN A 216 -2.91 -16.39 -23.55
CA GLN A 216 -4.31 -16.76 -23.67
C GLN A 216 -5.01 -16.79 -22.30
N GLN A 217 -4.37 -17.29 -21.25
CA GLN A 217 -4.95 -17.31 -19.91
C GLN A 217 -5.23 -15.90 -19.38
N GLU A 218 -4.30 -14.96 -19.57
CA GLU A 218 -4.50 -13.55 -19.19
C GLU A 218 -5.70 -12.93 -19.93
N ILE A 219 -5.82 -13.16 -21.24
CA ILE A 219 -6.94 -12.68 -22.06
C ILE A 219 -8.29 -13.21 -21.54
N HIS A 220 -8.32 -14.41 -20.97
CA HIS A 220 -9.52 -15.01 -20.37
C HIS A 220 -9.70 -14.64 -18.89
N GLY A 221 -8.95 -13.66 -18.37
CA GLY A 221 -9.09 -13.14 -17.01
C GLY A 221 -8.41 -13.97 -15.93
N ALA A 222 -7.49 -14.87 -16.28
CA ALA A 222 -6.68 -15.56 -15.28
C ALA A 222 -5.73 -14.59 -14.59
N TYR A 223 -5.78 -14.52 -13.27
CA TYR A 223 -4.88 -13.67 -12.48
C TYR A 223 -3.41 -13.99 -12.75
N LYS A 224 -2.67 -13.00 -13.26
CA LYS A 224 -1.24 -13.12 -13.63
C LYS A 224 -0.96 -14.28 -14.58
N GLY A 225 -1.91 -14.63 -15.45
CA GLY A 225 -1.79 -15.70 -16.43
C GLY A 225 -0.63 -15.50 -17.42
N ALA A 226 -0.28 -14.26 -17.76
CA ALA A 226 0.85 -13.96 -18.64
C ALA A 226 2.21 -13.85 -17.91
N SER A 227 2.25 -13.96 -16.57
CA SER A 227 3.47 -13.70 -15.80
C SER A 227 4.32 -14.96 -15.62
N LEU A 228 5.45 -15.06 -16.34
CA LEU A 228 6.37 -16.19 -16.20
C LEU A 228 6.84 -16.36 -14.76
N SER A 229 7.26 -15.27 -14.14
CA SER A 229 7.74 -15.31 -12.77
C SER A 229 6.69 -15.79 -11.76
N TYR A 230 5.39 -15.60 -12.03
CA TYR A 230 4.33 -16.14 -11.21
C TYR A 230 4.17 -17.64 -11.41
N HIS A 231 4.19 -18.14 -12.64
CA HIS A 231 4.17 -19.58 -12.91
C HIS A 231 5.38 -20.31 -12.28
N GLN A 232 6.57 -19.70 -12.35
CA GLN A 232 7.78 -20.22 -11.71
C GLN A 232 7.62 -20.29 -10.18
N LEU A 233 7.05 -19.25 -9.57
CA LEU A 233 6.76 -19.20 -8.13
C LEU A 233 5.79 -20.31 -7.71
N LEU A 234 4.69 -20.51 -8.45
CA LEU A 234 3.69 -21.54 -8.16
C LEU A 234 4.30 -22.94 -8.25
N ARG A 235 5.07 -23.22 -9.31
CA ARG A 235 5.82 -24.48 -9.46
C ARG A 235 6.82 -24.69 -8.32
N TYR A 236 7.54 -23.64 -7.93
CA TYR A 236 8.52 -23.70 -6.85
C TYR A 236 7.87 -24.05 -5.51
N HIS A 237 6.76 -23.38 -5.15
CA HIS A 237 6.01 -23.69 -3.93
C HIS A 237 5.31 -25.05 -3.98
N ALA A 238 4.93 -25.54 -5.15
CA ALA A 238 4.31 -26.86 -5.29
C ALA A 238 5.28 -28.01 -4.95
N GLY A 239 6.61 -27.83 -5.01
CA GLY A 239 7.54 -28.92 -4.67
C GLY A 239 8.97 -28.51 -4.32
N TYR A 240 9.65 -27.73 -5.15
CA TYR A 240 11.09 -27.46 -4.98
C TYR A 240 11.44 -26.68 -3.70
N PHE A 241 10.53 -25.83 -3.20
CA PHE A 241 10.72 -25.06 -1.97
C PHE A 241 11.13 -25.94 -0.78
N PHE A 242 10.47 -27.09 -0.60
CA PHE A 242 10.65 -27.95 0.58
C PHE A 242 12.05 -28.59 0.67
N HIS A 243 12.84 -28.51 -0.40
CA HIS A 243 14.20 -29.03 -0.50
C HIS A 243 15.29 -27.94 -0.50
N HIS A 244 14.91 -26.68 -0.28
CA HIS A 244 15.88 -25.59 -0.22
C HIS A 244 16.95 -25.84 0.87
N PRO A 245 18.25 -25.54 0.65
CA PRO A 245 19.32 -25.92 1.58
C PRO A 245 19.14 -25.37 3.00
N LEU A 246 18.64 -24.13 3.14
CA LEU A 246 18.32 -23.53 4.44
C LEU A 246 17.25 -24.31 5.24
N LEU A 247 16.44 -25.13 4.58
CA LEU A 247 15.39 -25.92 5.23
C LEU A 247 15.82 -27.34 5.56
N ARG A 248 17.06 -27.76 5.26
CA ARG A 248 17.52 -29.16 5.45
C ARG A 248 17.30 -29.66 6.88
N ASN A 249 17.59 -28.81 7.87
CA ASN A 249 17.45 -29.13 9.29
C ASN A 249 16.16 -28.58 9.93
N VAL A 250 15.23 -28.04 9.12
CA VAL A 250 13.93 -27.53 9.58
C VAL A 250 12.91 -28.66 9.60
N GLU A 251 12.13 -28.75 10.66
CA GLU A 251 11.01 -29.69 10.82
C GLU A 251 9.70 -29.06 10.32
N TYR A 252 9.42 -27.81 10.74
CA TYR A 252 8.18 -27.12 10.41
C TYR A 252 8.44 -25.76 9.77
N THR A 253 7.59 -25.38 8.82
CA THR A 253 7.63 -24.06 8.17
C THR A 253 6.32 -23.32 8.31
N TRP A 254 6.39 -22.02 8.53
CA TRP A 254 5.25 -21.10 8.47
C TRP A 254 5.44 -20.15 7.28
N ARG A 255 4.57 -20.28 6.27
CA ARG A 255 4.54 -19.36 5.12
C ARG A 255 3.97 -18.02 5.52
N VAL A 256 4.74 -16.97 5.29
CA VAL A 256 4.33 -15.59 5.53
C VAL A 256 4.43 -14.82 4.22
N GLU A 257 3.31 -14.23 3.78
CA GLU A 257 3.27 -13.45 2.54
C GLU A 257 3.64 -11.99 2.78
N PRO A 258 4.38 -11.34 1.85
CA PRO A 258 4.63 -9.91 1.93
C PRO A 258 3.31 -9.14 1.89
N GLY A 259 3.17 -8.16 2.78
CA GLY A 259 1.97 -7.32 2.89
C GLY A 259 0.78 -8.00 3.58
N ALA A 260 0.96 -9.20 4.15
CA ALA A 260 -0.06 -9.80 5.01
C ALA A 260 -0.13 -9.09 6.37
N ASP A 261 -1.25 -9.26 7.06
CA ASP A 261 -1.51 -8.63 8.34
C ASP A 261 -2.18 -9.63 9.30
N TYR A 262 -1.70 -9.66 10.53
CA TYR A 262 -2.22 -10.44 11.64
C TYR A 262 -2.98 -9.51 12.58
N SER A 263 -4.19 -9.91 13.00
CA SER A 263 -5.10 -9.02 13.72
C SER A 263 -5.47 -9.49 15.13
N CYS A 264 -5.07 -10.70 15.50
CA CYS A 264 -5.35 -11.31 16.81
C CYS A 264 -4.05 -11.59 17.54
N GLN A 265 -4.06 -11.42 18.87
CA GLN A 265 -2.94 -11.84 19.71
C GLN A 265 -2.79 -13.37 19.65
N MET A 266 -1.57 -13.83 19.41
CA MET A 266 -1.18 -15.23 19.24
C MET A 266 -0.29 -15.65 20.42
N ASP A 267 -0.93 -15.99 21.54
CA ASP A 267 -0.21 -16.31 22.78
C ASP A 267 0.42 -17.71 22.79
N GLN A 268 0.00 -18.57 21.86
CA GLN A 268 0.47 -19.96 21.77
C GLN A 268 1.60 -20.11 20.76
N ASP A 269 2.61 -20.91 21.12
CA ASP A 269 3.64 -21.35 20.19
C ASP A 269 3.05 -22.37 19.19
N MET A 270 2.77 -21.88 17.98
CA MET A 270 2.10 -22.66 16.93
C MET A 270 2.95 -23.81 16.40
N PHE A 271 4.28 -23.67 16.35
CA PHE A 271 5.17 -24.77 15.95
C PHE A 271 5.16 -25.89 16.98
N LEU A 272 5.25 -25.52 18.27
CA LEU A 272 5.17 -26.47 19.37
C LEU A 272 3.81 -27.18 19.40
N TYR A 273 2.73 -26.42 19.18
CA TYR A 273 1.38 -26.98 19.10
C TYR A 273 1.27 -28.02 17.98
N MET A 274 1.69 -27.68 16.76
CA MET A 274 1.67 -28.63 15.62
C MET A 274 2.43 -29.91 15.95
N LYS A 275 3.63 -29.79 16.54
CA LYS A 275 4.45 -30.95 16.92
C LYS A 275 3.79 -31.81 18.00
N GLN A 276 3.28 -31.21 19.07
CA GLN A 276 2.63 -31.91 20.18
C GLN A 276 1.34 -32.61 19.73
N GLN A 277 0.58 -31.98 18.85
CA GLN A 277 -0.66 -32.52 18.29
C GLN A 277 -0.44 -33.40 17.06
N GLN A 278 0.83 -33.67 16.69
CA GLN A 278 1.23 -34.48 15.54
C GLN A 278 0.58 -34.04 14.22
N LYS A 279 0.37 -32.73 14.07
CA LYS A 279 -0.21 -32.14 12.86
C LYS A 279 0.86 -31.99 11.78
N LYS A 280 0.44 -32.19 10.54
CA LYS A 280 1.26 -32.13 9.33
C LYS A 280 0.97 -30.89 8.48
N LEU A 281 -0.28 -30.42 8.48
CA LEU A 281 -0.69 -29.26 7.68
C LEU A 281 -1.70 -28.40 8.43
N GLY A 282 -1.44 -27.11 8.50
CA GLY A 282 -2.26 -26.11 9.16
C GLY A 282 -2.64 -24.96 8.23
N PHE A 283 -3.88 -24.49 8.31
CA PHE A 283 -4.41 -23.40 7.48
C PHE A 283 -5.41 -22.51 8.24
N VAL A 284 -5.66 -21.30 7.73
CA VAL A 284 -6.66 -20.34 8.24
C VAL A 284 -7.79 -20.06 7.25
N LEU A 285 -7.58 -20.31 5.95
CA LEU A 285 -8.55 -19.99 4.90
C LEU A 285 -8.62 -21.09 3.86
N THR A 286 -9.79 -21.20 3.24
CA THR A 286 -10.04 -22.05 2.07
C THR A 286 -10.63 -21.21 0.95
N MET A 287 -10.28 -21.51 -0.29
CA MET A 287 -10.79 -20.82 -1.47
C MET A 287 -11.23 -21.82 -2.54
N ARG A 288 -11.85 -21.30 -3.61
CA ARG A 288 -12.13 -22.07 -4.82
C ARG A 288 -11.20 -21.61 -5.94
N GLU A 289 -10.58 -22.57 -6.61
CA GLU A 289 -9.76 -22.31 -7.79
C GLU A 289 -10.66 -22.04 -9.00
N SER A 290 -10.17 -21.24 -9.95
CA SER A 290 -10.85 -21.04 -11.22
C SER A 290 -10.65 -22.27 -12.11
N PRO A 291 -11.72 -22.97 -12.54
CA PRO A 291 -11.60 -24.14 -13.42
C PRO A 291 -10.83 -23.86 -14.72
N ALA A 292 -10.88 -22.62 -15.20
CA ALA A 292 -10.18 -22.19 -16.42
C ALA A 292 -8.65 -22.22 -16.28
N THR A 293 -8.13 -22.18 -15.05
CA THR A 293 -6.67 -22.16 -14.78
C THR A 293 -6.07 -23.54 -14.54
N VAL A 294 -6.92 -24.54 -14.26
CA VAL A 294 -6.51 -25.92 -13.96
C VAL A 294 -7.33 -26.98 -14.73
N PRO A 295 -7.65 -26.78 -16.04
CA PRO A 295 -8.58 -27.65 -16.76
C PRO A 295 -8.14 -29.11 -16.83
N THR A 296 -6.83 -29.41 -16.77
CA THR A 296 -6.34 -30.79 -16.84
C THR A 296 -5.84 -31.36 -15.51
N LEU A 297 -5.74 -30.55 -14.45
CA LEU A 297 -5.17 -30.98 -13.16
C LEU A 297 -5.84 -32.25 -12.63
N TRP A 298 -7.17 -32.29 -12.60
CA TRP A 298 -7.90 -33.45 -12.08
C TRP A 298 -7.67 -34.71 -12.91
N SER A 299 -7.57 -34.59 -14.24
CA SER A 299 -7.26 -35.73 -15.11
C SER A 299 -5.88 -36.31 -14.78
N ARG A 300 -4.87 -35.45 -14.61
CA ARG A 300 -3.50 -35.88 -14.28
C ARG A 300 -3.41 -36.49 -12.89
N VAL A 301 -4.20 -36.00 -11.94
CA VAL A 301 -4.31 -36.60 -10.61
C VAL A 301 -4.91 -38.00 -10.67
N ASN A 302 -5.98 -38.21 -11.45
CA ASN A 302 -6.57 -39.54 -11.58
C ASN A 302 -5.62 -40.53 -12.26
N GLU A 303 -4.89 -40.09 -13.29
CA GLU A 303 -3.82 -40.91 -13.89
C GLU A 303 -2.76 -41.29 -12.85
N PHE A 304 -2.35 -40.37 -11.97
CA PHE A 304 -1.41 -40.67 -10.90
C PHE A 304 -1.97 -41.70 -9.90
N ILE A 305 -3.25 -41.58 -9.51
CA ILE A 305 -3.92 -42.54 -8.61
C ILE A 305 -3.92 -43.94 -9.23
N ASP A 306 -4.18 -44.04 -10.53
CA ASP A 306 -4.19 -45.32 -11.25
C ASP A 306 -2.79 -45.93 -11.36
N TYR A 307 -1.75 -45.11 -11.55
CA TYR A 307 -0.37 -45.57 -11.67
C TYR A 307 0.30 -45.91 -10.34
N TYR A 308 -0.11 -45.26 -9.24
CA TYR A 308 0.51 -45.41 -7.92
C TYR A 308 -0.52 -45.63 -6.79
N PRO A 309 -1.38 -46.67 -6.89
CA PRO A 309 -2.41 -46.94 -5.89
C PRO A 309 -1.84 -47.24 -4.50
N GLU A 310 -0.58 -47.69 -4.40
CA GLU A 310 0.10 -48.02 -3.16
C GLU A 310 0.31 -46.82 -2.22
N TYR A 311 0.33 -45.59 -2.75
CA TYR A 311 0.49 -44.38 -1.94
C TYR A 311 -0.85 -43.80 -1.45
N ILE A 312 -1.99 -44.27 -1.97
CA ILE A 312 -3.27 -43.61 -1.77
C ILE A 312 -3.96 -44.15 -0.51
N LEU A 313 -4.27 -43.24 0.41
CA LEU A 313 -5.03 -43.58 1.61
C LEU A 313 -6.53 -43.79 1.31
N PRO A 314 -7.25 -44.55 2.15
CA PRO A 314 -8.70 -44.70 2.02
C PRO A 314 -9.43 -43.35 2.09
N GLN A 315 -10.27 -43.06 1.09
CA GLN A 315 -10.95 -41.76 0.93
C GLN A 315 -11.79 -41.34 2.15
N ASN A 316 -12.31 -42.29 2.93
CA ASN A 316 -13.09 -42.00 4.13
C ASN A 316 -12.22 -41.50 5.31
N GLU A 317 -10.93 -41.80 5.31
CA GLU A 317 -9.95 -41.40 6.33
C GLU A 317 -9.32 -40.03 6.04
N THR A 318 -9.40 -39.56 4.79
CA THR A 318 -8.80 -38.30 4.32
C THR A 318 -9.83 -37.21 4.02
N ILE A 319 -9.36 -36.00 3.69
CA ILE A 319 -10.23 -34.91 3.28
C ILE A 319 -10.81 -35.07 1.86
N TRP A 320 -10.62 -36.20 1.19
CA TRP A 320 -11.15 -36.47 -0.16
C TRP A 320 -12.63 -36.07 -0.35
N PRO A 321 -13.57 -36.41 0.56
CA PRO A 321 -14.98 -36.08 0.39
C PRO A 321 -15.27 -34.56 0.42
N TRP A 322 -14.35 -33.75 0.93
CA TRP A 322 -14.49 -32.29 0.95
C TRP A 322 -14.14 -31.66 -0.40
N ILE A 323 -13.21 -32.24 -1.16
CA ILE A 323 -12.73 -31.69 -2.44
C ILE A 323 -13.37 -32.36 -3.67
N TYR A 324 -14.09 -33.47 -3.46
CA TYR A 324 -14.68 -34.28 -4.50
C TYR A 324 -16.19 -34.07 -4.60
N ASP A 325 -16.68 -33.81 -5.80
CA ASP A 325 -18.10 -33.77 -6.12
C ASP A 325 -18.56 -35.14 -6.62
N GLN A 326 -19.45 -35.76 -5.84
CA GLN A 326 -20.00 -37.10 -6.12
C GLN A 326 -20.91 -37.12 -7.34
N GLU A 327 -21.61 -36.03 -7.64
CA GLU A 327 -22.56 -35.98 -8.77
C GLU A 327 -21.82 -35.90 -10.10
N THR A 328 -20.76 -35.08 -10.15
CA THR A 328 -19.99 -34.85 -11.37
C THR A 328 -18.75 -35.74 -11.51
N ASN A 329 -18.40 -36.50 -10.47
CA ASN A 329 -17.17 -37.29 -10.36
C ASN A 329 -15.91 -36.44 -10.62
N LYS A 330 -15.90 -35.21 -10.10
CA LYS A 330 -14.84 -34.22 -10.37
C LYS A 330 -14.36 -33.51 -9.11
N TYR A 331 -13.17 -32.92 -9.21
CA TYR A 331 -12.69 -31.93 -8.25
C TYR A 331 -13.62 -30.71 -8.22
N ASN A 332 -14.08 -30.33 -7.03
CA ASN A 332 -15.00 -29.22 -6.82
C ASN A 332 -14.30 -27.85 -6.68
N MET A 333 -12.99 -27.81 -6.96
CA MET A 333 -12.11 -26.63 -6.90
C MET A 333 -11.80 -26.08 -5.50
N CYS A 334 -12.32 -26.67 -4.43
CA CYS A 334 -12.02 -26.22 -3.06
C CYS A 334 -10.60 -26.60 -2.66
N HIS A 335 -9.85 -25.62 -2.13
CA HIS A 335 -8.48 -25.84 -1.65
C HIS A 335 -8.18 -25.04 -0.37
N PHE A 336 -7.18 -25.49 0.39
CA PHE A 336 -6.56 -24.67 1.45
C PHE A 336 -5.79 -23.52 0.80
N TRP A 337 -6.04 -22.30 1.26
CA TRP A 337 -5.34 -21.14 0.71
C TRP A 337 -3.91 -21.08 1.24
N SER A 338 -2.94 -21.43 0.38
CA SER A 338 -1.54 -21.64 0.77
C SER A 338 -0.79 -20.36 1.15
N ASN A 339 -1.37 -19.17 0.93
CA ASN A 339 -0.82 -17.89 1.40
C ASN A 339 -0.66 -17.81 2.92
N PHE A 340 -1.35 -18.69 3.66
CA PHE A 340 -1.00 -19.03 5.04
C PHE A 340 -0.88 -20.54 5.13
N GLN A 341 0.29 -21.03 5.52
CA GLN A 341 0.53 -22.46 5.67
C GLN A 341 1.51 -22.73 6.80
N LEU A 342 1.10 -23.53 7.77
CA LEU A 342 1.98 -24.10 8.79
C LEU A 342 2.15 -25.59 8.49
N ALA A 343 3.34 -26.01 8.09
CA ALA A 343 3.57 -27.30 7.43
C ALA A 343 4.72 -28.07 8.06
N ASP A 344 4.53 -29.38 8.24
CA ASP A 344 5.59 -30.34 8.55
C ASP A 344 6.30 -30.74 7.24
N LEU A 345 7.60 -30.48 7.15
CA LEU A 345 8.39 -30.77 5.95
C LEU A 345 8.51 -32.27 5.68
N SER A 346 8.34 -33.15 6.68
CA SER A 346 8.37 -34.61 6.47
C SER A 346 7.24 -35.09 5.55
N PHE A 347 6.09 -34.39 5.54
CA PHE A 347 4.99 -34.71 4.62
C PHE A 347 5.38 -34.38 3.17
N PHE A 348 5.84 -33.16 2.92
CA PHE A 348 6.23 -32.71 1.58
C PHE A 348 7.50 -33.42 1.05
N ARG A 349 8.33 -33.94 1.95
CA ARG A 349 9.49 -34.78 1.65
C ARG A 349 9.17 -36.27 1.68
N SER A 350 7.92 -36.68 1.87
CA SER A 350 7.54 -38.10 1.78
C SER A 350 7.71 -38.62 0.36
N GLU A 351 7.99 -39.92 0.21
CA GLU A 351 8.10 -40.55 -1.11
C GLU A 351 6.82 -40.34 -1.94
N ALA A 352 5.65 -40.52 -1.33
CA ALA A 352 4.35 -40.30 -1.97
C ALA A 352 4.22 -38.88 -2.56
N TYR A 353 4.51 -37.84 -1.76
CA TYR A 353 4.41 -36.46 -2.22
C TYR A 353 5.43 -36.16 -3.32
N GLN A 354 6.68 -36.64 -3.17
CA GLN A 354 7.72 -36.42 -4.16
C GLN A 354 7.37 -37.08 -5.51
N GLN A 355 6.87 -38.31 -5.51
CA GLN A 355 6.43 -38.98 -6.75
C GLN A 355 5.24 -38.24 -7.39
N TYR A 356 4.28 -37.80 -6.57
CA TYR A 356 3.14 -37.00 -7.03
C TYR A 356 3.57 -35.70 -7.70
N PHE A 357 4.40 -34.91 -7.03
CA PHE A 357 4.90 -33.65 -7.58
C PHE A 357 5.72 -33.89 -8.85
N LYS A 358 6.62 -34.88 -8.86
CA LYS A 358 7.44 -35.23 -10.03
C LYS A 358 6.56 -35.62 -11.23
N TYR A 359 5.52 -36.42 -11.01
CA TYR A 359 4.56 -36.79 -12.05
C TYR A 359 3.90 -35.55 -12.64
N LEU A 360 3.37 -34.67 -11.80
CA LEU A 360 2.72 -33.44 -12.22
C LEU A 360 3.67 -32.47 -12.93
N ASP A 361 4.89 -32.29 -12.43
CA ASP A 361 5.89 -31.40 -13.01
C ASP A 361 6.30 -31.82 -14.43
N ASN A 362 6.44 -33.13 -14.66
CA ASN A 362 6.78 -33.70 -15.96
C ASN A 362 5.71 -33.48 -17.04
N THR A 363 4.47 -33.14 -16.65
CA THR A 363 3.41 -32.78 -17.63
C THR A 363 3.67 -31.41 -18.27
N GLY A 364 4.41 -30.54 -17.59
CA GLY A 364 4.65 -29.15 -17.99
C GLY A 364 3.47 -28.20 -17.78
N ASN A 365 2.37 -28.66 -17.19
CA ASN A 365 1.16 -27.88 -17.01
C ASN A 365 1.28 -26.73 -15.98
N PHE A 366 2.36 -26.67 -15.20
CA PHE A 366 2.70 -25.44 -14.46
C PHE A 366 3.01 -24.25 -15.39
N PHE A 367 3.32 -24.49 -16.66
CA PHE A 367 3.58 -23.45 -17.67
C PHE A 367 2.55 -23.44 -18.79
N TYR A 368 2.00 -24.60 -19.18
CA TYR A 368 0.93 -24.65 -20.19
C TYR A 368 -0.45 -24.26 -19.63
N GLU A 369 -0.63 -24.37 -18.32
CA GLU A 369 -1.77 -23.90 -17.52
C GLU A 369 -1.22 -23.09 -16.33
N ARG A 370 -2.09 -22.55 -15.49
CA ARG A 370 -1.73 -21.79 -14.29
C ARG A 370 -2.03 -22.62 -13.05
N TRP A 371 -1.42 -23.81 -12.99
CA TRP A 371 -1.49 -24.67 -11.80
C TRP A 371 -0.86 -23.95 -10.61
N SER A 372 -1.68 -23.68 -9.61
CA SER A 372 -1.25 -23.11 -8.34
C SER A 372 -0.82 -24.20 -7.36
N ASP A 373 0.08 -23.84 -6.46
CA ASP A 373 0.53 -24.68 -5.36
C ASP A 373 -0.63 -25.09 -4.42
N ALA A 374 -1.59 -24.20 -4.19
CA ALA A 374 -2.71 -24.42 -3.27
C ALA A 374 -3.60 -25.66 -3.60
N PRO A 375 -4.17 -25.82 -4.80
CA PRO A 375 -4.92 -27.02 -5.18
C PRO A 375 -4.01 -28.25 -5.29
N VAL A 376 -2.78 -28.12 -5.80
CA VAL A 376 -1.84 -29.25 -5.90
C VAL A 376 -1.54 -29.83 -4.52
N GLN A 377 -1.21 -28.99 -3.54
CA GLN A 377 -0.93 -29.40 -2.17
C GLN A 377 -2.19 -29.89 -1.45
N THR A 378 -3.36 -29.30 -1.71
CA THR A 378 -4.62 -29.76 -1.09
C THR A 378 -5.02 -31.13 -1.60
N ILE A 379 -4.90 -31.38 -2.90
CA ILE A 379 -5.18 -32.70 -3.48
C ILE A 379 -4.18 -33.72 -2.92
N ALA A 380 -2.90 -33.39 -2.80
CA ALA A 380 -1.92 -34.26 -2.15
C ALA A 380 -2.31 -34.57 -0.69
N ALA A 381 -2.77 -33.59 0.08
CA ALA A 381 -3.28 -33.83 1.43
C ALA A 381 -4.52 -34.74 1.44
N ALA A 382 -5.40 -34.65 0.43
CA ALA A 382 -6.54 -35.54 0.27
C ALA A 382 -6.15 -36.98 -0.11
N LEU A 383 -5.01 -37.17 -0.78
CA LEU A 383 -4.51 -38.49 -1.17
C LEU A 383 -3.68 -39.16 -0.06
N PHE A 384 -2.89 -38.37 0.68
CA PHE A 384 -1.78 -38.89 1.48
C PHE A 384 -1.85 -38.58 2.99
N LEU A 385 -2.79 -37.74 3.44
CA LEU A 385 -2.94 -37.39 4.86
C LEU A 385 -4.29 -37.82 5.44
N ASN A 386 -4.27 -38.25 6.71
CA ASN A 386 -5.51 -38.46 7.45
C ASN A 386 -6.10 -37.12 7.86
N LYS A 387 -7.44 -37.05 7.99
CA LYS A 387 -8.14 -35.85 8.51
C LYS A 387 -7.56 -35.35 9.83
N LYS A 388 -7.14 -36.27 10.72
CA LYS A 388 -6.58 -35.94 12.03
C LYS A 388 -5.22 -35.24 11.96
N ASP A 389 -4.50 -35.37 10.84
CA ASP A 389 -3.17 -34.79 10.64
C ASP A 389 -3.25 -33.33 10.17
N ILE A 390 -4.46 -32.84 9.86
CA ILE A 390 -4.72 -31.48 9.37
C ILE A 390 -5.32 -30.64 10.49
N HIS A 391 -4.98 -29.35 10.53
CA HIS A 391 -5.47 -28.39 11.52
C HIS A 391 -6.00 -27.11 10.88
N PHE A 392 -7.13 -26.62 11.40
CA PHE A 392 -7.70 -25.32 11.05
C PHE A 392 -7.51 -24.37 12.22
N PHE A 393 -6.72 -23.32 12.01
CA PHE A 393 -6.43 -22.28 12.99
C PHE A 393 -7.55 -21.23 12.99
N ASN A 394 -8.59 -21.48 13.80
CA ASN A 394 -9.71 -20.56 13.95
C ASN A 394 -9.41 -19.38 14.89
N ASP A 395 -8.28 -19.39 15.57
CA ASP A 395 -7.84 -18.41 16.57
C ASP A 395 -6.86 -17.38 16.01
N ILE A 396 -6.43 -17.53 14.75
CA ILE A 396 -5.51 -16.61 14.07
C ILE A 396 -6.29 -15.68 13.15
N GLY A 397 -6.38 -14.40 13.49
CA GLY A 397 -6.87 -13.39 12.56
C GLY A 397 -5.82 -13.10 11.48
N TYR A 398 -6.15 -13.33 10.21
CA TYR A 398 -5.20 -13.22 9.09
C TYR A 398 -5.82 -12.51 7.89
N LYS A 399 -5.11 -11.54 7.33
CA LYS A 399 -5.50 -10.83 6.11
C LYS A 399 -4.37 -10.85 5.10
N HIS A 400 -4.68 -11.10 3.84
CA HIS A 400 -3.74 -10.85 2.74
C HIS A 400 -4.51 -10.60 1.45
N THR A 401 -4.08 -9.63 0.64
CA THR A 401 -4.80 -9.17 -0.56
C THR A 401 -6.27 -8.82 -0.27
N SER A 402 -7.23 -9.55 -0.84
CA SER A 402 -8.67 -9.37 -0.64
C SER A 402 -9.30 -10.34 0.35
N ALA A 403 -8.54 -11.31 0.88
CA ALA A 403 -9.07 -12.32 1.79
C ALA A 403 -8.75 -12.00 3.26
N LEU A 404 -9.72 -12.25 4.14
CA LEU A 404 -9.64 -12.03 5.58
C LEU A 404 -10.24 -13.23 6.32
N HIS A 405 -9.50 -13.76 7.30
CA HIS A 405 -10.01 -14.67 8.31
C HIS A 405 -10.15 -13.92 9.63
N CYS A 406 -11.36 -13.97 10.19
CA CYS A 406 -11.62 -13.60 11.57
C CYS A 406 -12.05 -14.86 12.34
N PRO A 407 -11.54 -15.07 13.57
CA PRO A 407 -12.03 -16.11 14.46
C PRO A 407 -13.55 -16.08 14.63
N TYR A 408 -14.21 -17.23 14.50
CA TYR A 408 -15.66 -17.33 14.67
C TYR A 408 -16.07 -18.49 15.56
N ASN A 409 -17.12 -18.34 16.36
CA ASN A 409 -17.67 -19.42 17.17
C ASN A 409 -18.83 -20.12 16.43
N LYS A 410 -18.61 -21.37 16.03
CA LYS A 410 -19.61 -22.21 15.33
C LYS A 410 -20.94 -22.37 16.11
N THR A 411 -20.94 -22.24 17.44
CA THR A 411 -22.17 -22.42 18.24
C THR A 411 -23.15 -21.25 18.17
N LYS A 412 -22.73 -20.04 17.78
CA LYS A 412 -23.64 -18.89 17.59
C LYS A 412 -24.26 -18.85 16.18
N GLN A 413 -23.51 -19.24 15.15
CA GLN A 413 -23.97 -19.12 13.75
C GLN A 413 -25.12 -20.07 13.36
N PHE A 414 -25.31 -21.20 14.06
CA PHE A 414 -26.44 -22.10 13.78
C PHE A 414 -27.72 -21.76 14.57
N ARG A 415 -27.69 -20.79 15.49
CA ARG A 415 -28.89 -20.34 16.22
C ARG A 415 -29.44 -19.00 15.77
N GLU A 416 -28.67 -18.21 15.03
CA GLU A 416 -29.14 -16.97 14.41
C GLU A 416 -28.61 -16.94 12.98
N ASN A 417 -29.41 -17.48 12.05
CA ASN A 417 -29.59 -17.05 10.65
C ASN A 417 -30.28 -18.16 9.86
N SER A 418 -31.57 -18.36 10.13
CA SER A 418 -32.51 -18.22 9.01
C SER A 418 -32.23 -16.85 8.40
N LEU A 419 -31.44 -16.85 7.33
CA LEU A 419 -31.24 -15.68 6.46
C LEU A 419 -32.60 -14.98 6.29
N PRO A 420 -32.70 -13.66 6.50
CA PRO A 420 -33.73 -12.92 5.79
C PRO A 420 -33.46 -13.23 4.33
N GLY A 421 -34.47 -13.77 3.63
CA GLY A 421 -34.35 -14.06 2.21
C GLY A 421 -33.71 -12.87 1.51
N TYR A 422 -32.71 -13.15 0.68
CA TYR A 422 -32.35 -12.25 -0.40
C TYR A 422 -33.65 -11.92 -1.13
N GLY A 423 -34.22 -10.76 -0.82
CA GLY A 423 -35.18 -10.13 -1.69
C GLY A 423 -34.50 -10.03 -3.04
N GLN A 424 -35.15 -10.57 -4.06
CA GLN A 424 -34.79 -10.26 -5.43
C GLN A 424 -34.77 -8.74 -5.54
N GLN A 425 -33.56 -8.16 -5.55
CA GLN A 425 -33.40 -6.79 -6.00
C GLN A 425 -33.79 -6.83 -7.47
N GLU A 426 -34.85 -6.09 -7.81
CA GLU A 426 -35.17 -5.83 -9.19
C GLU A 426 -33.92 -5.30 -9.90
N PRO A 427 -33.66 -5.73 -11.15
CA PRO A 427 -32.54 -5.21 -11.90
C PRO A 427 -32.67 -3.68 -12.01
N LEU A 428 -31.60 -2.94 -11.67
CA LEU A 428 -31.48 -1.50 -11.91
C LEU A 428 -31.98 -1.16 -13.33
N PRO A 429 -32.85 -0.15 -13.51
CA PRO A 429 -33.41 0.23 -14.80
C PRO A 429 -32.33 0.38 -15.87
N GLU A 430 -32.61 -0.03 -17.10
CA GLU A 430 -31.66 -0.04 -18.21
C GLU A 430 -31.03 1.34 -18.49
N GLN A 431 -31.77 2.42 -18.20
CA GLN A 431 -31.26 3.80 -18.25
C GLN A 431 -30.17 4.08 -17.20
N GLN A 432 -30.27 3.52 -16.01
CA GLN A 432 -29.30 3.73 -14.93
C GLN A 432 -28.03 2.90 -15.15
N ARG A 433 -28.15 1.72 -15.78
CA ARG A 433 -26.99 0.95 -16.26
C ARG A 433 -26.27 1.64 -17.40
N LYS A 434 -27.00 2.27 -18.33
CA LYS A 434 -26.39 3.08 -19.39
C LYS A 434 -25.66 4.30 -18.84
N GLN A 435 -26.22 4.99 -17.85
CA GLN A 435 -25.56 6.13 -17.20
C GLN A 435 -24.29 5.74 -16.44
N LEU A 436 -24.29 4.60 -15.75
CA LEU A 436 -23.09 4.09 -15.06
C LEU A 436 -22.00 3.67 -16.07
N LYS A 437 -22.39 3.05 -17.18
CA LYS A 437 -21.45 2.69 -18.26
C LYS A 437 -20.88 3.91 -18.97
N GLU A 438 -21.70 4.94 -19.21
CA GLU A 438 -21.26 6.22 -19.77
C GLU A 438 -20.39 7.02 -18.78
N GLN A 439 -20.62 6.88 -17.47
CA GLN A 439 -19.75 7.45 -16.43
C GLN A 439 -18.39 6.75 -16.34
N ASP A 440 -18.35 5.42 -16.39
CA ASP A 440 -17.10 4.65 -16.37
C ASP A 440 -16.28 4.88 -17.66
N GLU A 441 -16.95 4.99 -18.82
CA GLU A 441 -16.31 5.34 -20.09
C GLU A 441 -15.82 6.81 -20.13
N ALA A 442 -16.53 7.73 -19.48
CA ALA A 442 -16.10 9.13 -19.33
C ALA A 442 -14.92 9.27 -18.35
N TYR A 443 -14.86 8.43 -17.32
CA TYR A 443 -13.79 8.40 -16.32
C TYR A 443 -12.48 7.85 -16.92
N GLU A 444 -12.56 6.79 -17.73
CA GLU A 444 -11.44 6.23 -18.49
C GLU A 444 -10.93 7.18 -19.59
N ALA A 445 -11.84 7.89 -20.27
CA ALA A 445 -11.46 8.89 -21.29
C ALA A 445 -10.71 10.10 -20.69
N MET A 446 -10.89 10.38 -19.40
CA MET A 446 -10.25 11.50 -18.70
C MET A 446 -8.78 11.22 -18.31
N TYR A 447 -8.35 9.95 -18.32
CA TYR A 447 -7.01 9.53 -17.88
C TYR A 447 -6.03 9.27 -19.04
N GLN A 448 -6.51 9.18 -20.28
CA GLN A 448 -5.73 8.65 -21.42
C GLN A 448 -5.17 9.70 -22.40
N ASP A 449 -5.49 11.01 -22.30
CA ASP A 449 -4.96 12.01 -23.25
C ASP A 449 -4.80 13.44 -22.68
N PRO A 450 -3.58 13.86 -22.27
CA PRO A 450 -3.30 15.21 -21.79
C PRO A 450 -3.30 16.31 -22.87
N LYS A 451 -3.65 16.04 -24.14
CA LYS A 451 -3.50 16.99 -25.26
C LYS A 451 -4.77 17.51 -25.91
N LYS A 452 -5.90 17.58 -25.19
CA LYS A 452 -7.10 18.28 -25.67
C LYS A 452 -7.69 19.26 -24.66
N ILE A 453 -6.92 20.27 -24.27
CA ILE A 453 -7.47 21.56 -23.85
C ILE A 453 -6.78 22.64 -24.67
N GLU A 454 -7.28 22.87 -25.88
CA GLU A 454 -7.11 24.14 -26.59
C GLU A 454 -8.25 24.27 -27.60
N GLN A 455 -9.29 25.04 -27.22
CA GLN A 455 -10.08 25.95 -28.07
C GLN A 455 -11.41 26.27 -27.40
N LYS A 456 -11.41 27.35 -26.60
CA LYS A 456 -12.34 28.48 -26.69
C LYS A 456 -12.10 29.41 -25.51
N ASN A 457 -11.30 30.43 -25.75
CA ASN A 457 -11.58 31.77 -25.24
C ASN A 457 -11.01 32.76 -26.27
N ALA A 458 -11.87 33.14 -27.21
CA ALA A 458 -11.70 34.37 -27.95
C ALA A 458 -12.41 35.46 -27.13
N LEU A 459 -11.63 36.36 -26.53
CA LEU A 459 -11.93 37.77 -26.32
C LEU A 459 -10.62 38.39 -25.81
N GLY A 460 -9.88 38.96 -26.76
CA GLY A 460 -8.51 39.42 -26.56
C GLY A 460 -8.40 40.65 -25.67
N ILE A 461 -7.32 40.67 -24.89
CA ILE A 461 -6.66 41.89 -24.41
C ILE A 461 -5.15 41.63 -24.49
N SER A 462 -4.45 42.62 -25.02
CA SER A 462 -3.04 42.64 -25.43
C SER A 462 -2.05 42.32 -24.30
N MET A 463 -1.04 41.50 -24.59
CA MET A 463 0.21 41.41 -23.81
C MET A 463 1.26 42.29 -24.48
N ASP A 464 1.46 43.49 -23.94
CA ASP A 464 2.70 44.25 -24.07
C ASP A 464 3.07 44.80 -22.69
N ASP A 465 4.37 44.85 -22.42
CA ASP A 465 5.08 45.31 -21.22
C ASP A 465 5.37 44.30 -20.10
N VAL A 466 6.36 43.44 -20.36
CA VAL A 466 7.25 42.88 -19.33
C VAL A 466 8.59 43.63 -19.39
N PRO A 467 9.06 44.24 -18.29
CA PRO A 467 10.49 44.42 -18.09
C PRO A 467 11.04 43.37 -17.13
N LYS A 468 12.07 42.69 -17.61
CA LYS A 468 13.04 41.91 -16.84
C LYS A 468 13.63 42.75 -15.70
N ALA A 469 13.74 42.16 -14.52
CA ALA A 469 14.86 42.43 -13.60
C ALA A 469 15.07 41.24 -12.66
N ALA A 470 15.96 40.34 -13.07
CA ALA A 470 16.75 39.54 -12.14
C ALA A 470 18.07 40.29 -11.89
N ALA A 471 18.64 40.09 -10.69
CA ALA A 471 19.87 40.64 -10.13
C ALA A 471 19.72 42.00 -9.39
N VAL A 472 19.60 41.93 -8.06
CA VAL A 472 20.63 42.41 -7.11
C VAL A 472 20.50 41.60 -5.81
N VAL A 473 21.41 40.66 -5.58
CA VAL A 473 21.82 40.25 -4.23
C VAL A 473 23.18 40.90 -4.01
N ALA A 474 23.26 41.89 -3.12
CA ALA A 474 24.47 42.20 -2.36
C ALA A 474 24.19 43.31 -1.32
N ALA A 475 24.54 42.99 -0.08
CA ALA A 475 24.94 43.91 0.99
C ALA A 475 23.87 44.85 1.58
N VAL A 476 23.16 44.34 2.59
CA VAL A 476 22.98 45.07 3.85
C VAL A 476 23.20 44.08 5.00
N ARG A 477 24.41 44.12 5.58
CA ARG A 477 24.63 43.66 6.96
C ARG A 477 24.03 44.74 7.86
N LEU A 478 23.04 44.38 8.65
CA LEU A 478 22.71 45.07 9.89
C LEU A 478 22.64 44.02 10.97
N ASP A 479 23.47 44.24 11.99
CA ASP A 479 23.51 43.52 13.25
C ASP A 479 22.11 43.44 13.87
N ASP A 480 21.67 42.24 14.21
CA ASP A 480 20.79 42.04 15.36
C ASP A 480 21.19 40.75 16.05
N ASN A 481 21.97 40.96 17.10
CA ASN A 481 22.42 39.97 18.06
C ASN A 481 21.34 39.89 19.15
N GLN A 482 20.40 38.95 19.05
CA GLN A 482 19.54 38.57 20.19
C GLN A 482 19.07 37.12 20.07
N ASP A 483 19.55 36.32 21.03
CA ASP A 483 19.05 35.02 21.49
C ASP A 483 18.99 33.83 20.51
N GLN A 484 20.16 33.42 20.00
CA GLN A 484 20.40 31.99 19.78
C GLN A 484 20.96 31.37 21.06
N GLN A 485 20.10 30.76 21.87
CA GLN A 485 20.56 29.82 22.89
C GLN A 485 21.31 28.69 22.19
N VAL A 486 22.61 28.57 22.47
CA VAL A 486 23.43 27.45 22.03
C VAL A 486 22.91 26.20 22.77
N ILE A 487 22.07 25.43 22.09
CA ILE A 487 21.59 24.14 22.57
C ILE A 487 22.81 23.20 22.61
N THR A 488 23.26 22.84 23.81
CA THR A 488 24.38 21.91 24.01
C THR A 488 23.90 20.47 23.83
N HIS A 489 24.78 19.55 23.40
CA HIS A 489 24.45 18.12 23.28
C HIS A 489 23.84 17.57 24.58
N ASP A 490 24.41 17.96 25.72
CA ASP A 490 23.96 17.58 27.06
C ASP A 490 22.52 18.03 27.36
N SER A 491 22.13 19.25 26.96
CA SER A 491 20.76 19.74 27.18
C SER A 491 19.69 18.97 26.40
N VAL A 492 20.02 18.44 25.24
CA VAL A 492 19.07 17.68 24.40
C VAL A 492 19.01 16.20 24.83
N ASP A 493 20.09 15.66 25.39
CA ASP A 493 20.06 14.33 26.04
C ASP A 493 19.14 14.32 27.26
N GLU A 494 19.24 15.35 28.09
CA GLU A 494 18.38 15.49 29.27
C GLU A 494 16.90 15.69 28.89
N GLU A 495 16.61 16.43 27.82
CA GLU A 495 15.25 16.53 27.28
C GLU A 495 14.73 15.15 26.85
N TYR A 496 15.47 14.41 26.01
CA TYR A 496 15.03 13.11 25.53
C TYR A 496 14.80 12.08 26.66
N LYS A 497 15.65 12.09 27.69
CA LYS A 497 15.43 11.28 28.90
C LYS A 497 14.10 11.60 29.57
N LYS A 498 13.76 12.88 29.73
CA LYS A 498 12.44 13.28 30.28
C LYS A 498 11.29 12.84 29.39
N LEU A 499 11.45 12.95 28.07
CA LEU A 499 10.41 12.56 27.11
C LEU A 499 10.15 11.05 27.08
N THR A 500 11.13 10.23 27.45
CA THR A 500 11.05 8.76 27.48
C THR A 500 10.81 8.19 28.87
N ASP A 501 10.87 9.01 29.92
CA ASP A 501 10.65 8.58 31.30
C ASP A 501 9.16 8.34 31.58
N SER A 502 8.77 7.07 31.50
CA SER A 502 7.42 6.62 31.77
C SER A 502 7.00 6.72 33.23
N THR A 503 7.90 7.05 34.16
CA THR A 503 7.59 7.24 35.59
C THR A 503 7.06 8.64 35.92
N LEU A 504 7.28 9.61 35.04
CA LEU A 504 6.81 10.98 35.25
C LEU A 504 5.27 11.09 35.15
N PRO A 505 4.63 11.98 35.94
CA PRO A 505 3.19 12.23 35.83
C PRO A 505 2.82 12.63 34.40
N ARG A 506 1.78 12.00 33.84
CA ARG A 506 1.33 12.26 32.47
C ARG A 506 0.79 13.70 32.34
N VAL A 507 0.96 14.27 31.16
CA VAL A 507 0.32 15.54 30.80
C VAL A 507 -1.20 15.31 30.79
N ASN A 508 -2.01 16.32 31.11
CA ASN A 508 -3.45 16.16 30.98
C ASN A 508 -3.80 16.19 29.48
N ALA A 509 -3.85 15.02 28.86
CA ALA A 509 -4.10 14.91 27.43
C ALA A 509 -4.92 13.65 27.10
N ALA A 510 -5.55 13.65 25.93
CA ALA A 510 -6.33 12.53 25.43
C ALA A 510 -6.27 12.43 23.91
N PHE A 511 -6.50 11.24 23.38
CA PHE A 511 -6.90 11.08 21.99
C PHE A 511 -8.36 11.49 21.85
N VAL A 512 -8.67 12.28 20.83
CA VAL A 512 -10.03 12.75 20.56
C VAL A 512 -10.44 12.32 19.15
N VAL A 513 -11.58 11.65 19.06
CA VAL A 513 -12.05 11.00 17.84
C VAL A 513 -13.51 11.34 17.63
N LEU A 514 -13.83 12.01 16.53
CA LEU A 514 -15.20 12.16 16.05
C LEU A 514 -15.49 11.00 15.09
N VAL A 515 -16.49 10.16 15.38
CA VAL A 515 -16.67 8.90 14.67
C VAL A 515 -18.09 8.38 14.77
N ARG A 516 -18.61 7.80 13.68
CA ARG A 516 -19.92 7.16 13.65
C ARG A 516 -19.87 5.70 14.09
N ASN A 517 -21.02 5.21 14.54
CA ASN A 517 -21.21 3.79 14.84
C ASN A 517 -20.83 2.88 13.65
N SER A 518 -21.09 3.31 12.41
CA SER A 518 -20.78 2.57 11.18
C SER A 518 -19.29 2.43 10.87
N GLU A 519 -18.44 3.22 11.52
CA GLU A 519 -16.99 3.28 11.26
C GLU A 519 -16.18 2.47 12.28
N LEU A 520 -16.86 1.71 13.15
CA LEU A 520 -16.28 0.92 14.24
C LEU A 520 -15.03 0.12 13.82
N TYR A 521 -15.11 -0.62 12.72
CA TYR A 521 -14.00 -1.49 12.31
C TYR A 521 -12.79 -0.70 11.78
N ALA A 522 -13.02 0.40 11.07
CA ALA A 522 -11.96 1.29 10.62
C ALA A 522 -11.28 1.98 11.81
N LEU A 523 -12.07 2.41 12.81
CA LEU A 523 -11.53 2.98 14.04
C LEU A 523 -10.73 1.96 14.85
N ARG A 524 -11.22 0.73 15.01
CA ARG A 524 -10.48 -0.31 15.73
C ARG A 524 -9.12 -0.59 15.08
N SER A 525 -9.03 -0.48 13.75
CA SER A 525 -7.75 -0.52 13.04
C SER A 525 -6.84 0.64 13.44
N SER A 526 -7.35 1.88 13.46
CA SER A 526 -6.58 3.06 13.91
C SER A 526 -6.09 2.92 15.35
N MET A 527 -6.98 2.49 16.26
CA MET A 527 -6.63 2.24 17.67
C MET A 527 -5.53 1.21 17.78
N ARG A 528 -5.63 0.09 17.05
CA ARG A 528 -4.59 -0.96 17.05
C ARG A 528 -3.22 -0.39 16.67
N TYR A 529 -3.13 0.33 15.55
CA TYR A 529 -1.86 0.95 15.14
C TYR A 529 -1.31 1.90 16.22
N LEU A 530 -2.13 2.77 16.80
CA LEU A 530 -1.64 3.73 17.77
C LEU A 530 -1.28 3.10 19.13
N GLU A 531 -2.04 2.10 19.57
CA GLU A 531 -1.74 1.31 20.76
C GLU A 531 -0.41 0.56 20.60
N ASP A 532 -0.21 -0.13 19.48
CA ASP A 532 0.99 -0.92 19.23
C ASP A 532 2.25 -0.03 19.09
N ARG A 533 2.14 1.15 18.45
CA ARG A 533 3.28 2.06 18.22
C ARG A 533 3.61 2.96 19.41
N PHE A 534 2.63 3.33 20.23
CA PHE A 534 2.78 4.36 21.23
C PHE A 534 2.04 4.06 22.54
N ASN A 535 0.72 3.92 22.48
CA ASN A 535 -0.10 4.16 23.67
C ASN A 535 -0.01 3.05 24.73
N HIS A 536 0.40 1.83 24.36
CA HIS A 536 0.65 0.77 25.35
C HIS A 536 1.73 1.15 26.38
N LYS A 537 2.64 2.08 26.04
CA LYS A 537 3.70 2.58 26.94
C LYS A 537 3.22 3.69 27.87
N TYR A 538 2.29 4.53 27.40
CA TYR A 538 1.95 5.80 28.05
C TYR A 538 0.53 5.85 28.63
N ASN A 539 -0.39 5.04 28.10
CA ASN A 539 -1.75 4.82 28.59
C ASN A 539 -2.61 6.11 28.66
N TYR A 540 -2.50 6.98 27.66
CA TYR A 540 -3.34 8.16 27.52
C TYR A 540 -4.79 7.77 27.18
N PRO A 541 -5.80 8.48 27.74
CA PRO A 541 -7.21 8.17 27.55
C PRO A 541 -7.71 8.44 26.13
N TRP A 542 -8.77 7.73 25.74
CA TRP A 542 -9.50 7.93 24.49
C TRP A 542 -10.85 8.60 24.75
N ILE A 543 -11.19 9.61 23.96
CA ILE A 543 -12.47 10.30 23.97
C ILE A 543 -13.12 10.16 22.60
N PHE A 544 -14.25 9.46 22.55
CA PHE A 544 -15.06 9.28 21.35
C PHE A 544 -16.25 10.23 21.37
N LEU A 545 -16.45 10.98 20.29
CA LEU A 545 -17.56 11.90 20.09
C LEU A 545 -18.37 11.48 18.86
N ASN A 546 -19.68 11.63 18.89
CA ASN A 546 -20.58 11.28 17.78
C ASN A 546 -21.84 12.16 17.82
N GLU A 547 -22.40 12.50 16.67
CA GLU A 547 -23.69 13.20 16.56
C GLU A 547 -24.88 12.32 16.99
N GLU A 548 -24.69 11.01 17.02
CA GLU A 548 -25.65 10.03 17.51
C GLU A 548 -25.14 9.30 18.77
N PRO A 549 -26.04 8.77 19.62
CA PRO A 549 -25.62 7.92 20.73
C PRO A 549 -24.81 6.70 20.24
N PHE A 550 -23.68 6.44 20.89
CA PHE A 550 -22.90 5.24 20.62
C PHE A 550 -23.66 3.97 21.02
N THR A 551 -23.63 2.96 20.15
CA THR A 551 -24.19 1.64 20.44
C THR A 551 -23.36 0.92 21.50
N GLU A 552 -23.97 -0.02 22.21
CA GLU A 552 -23.24 -0.85 23.18
C GLU A 552 -22.18 -1.74 22.51
N GLU A 553 -22.42 -2.17 21.26
CA GLU A 553 -21.40 -2.84 20.45
C GLU A 553 -20.18 -1.95 20.26
N PHE A 554 -20.37 -0.69 19.85
CA PHE A 554 -19.28 0.25 19.65
C PHE A 554 -18.47 0.45 20.93
N LYS A 555 -19.15 0.69 22.05
CA LYS A 555 -18.49 0.91 23.34
C LYS A 555 -17.69 -0.32 23.78
N ASN A 556 -18.30 -1.50 23.74
CA ASN A 556 -17.63 -2.73 24.14
C ASN A 556 -16.39 -3.01 23.26
N MET A 557 -16.56 -2.95 21.94
CA MET A 557 -15.51 -3.31 20.99
C MET A 557 -14.34 -2.32 20.94
N THR A 558 -14.57 -1.03 21.28
CA THR A 558 -13.50 -0.03 21.43
C THR A 558 -12.83 -0.09 22.80
N SER A 559 -13.60 -0.30 23.88
CA SER A 559 -13.03 -0.46 25.23
C SER A 559 -12.09 -1.66 25.34
N MET A 560 -12.33 -2.73 24.57
CA MET A 560 -11.45 -3.91 24.53
C MET A 560 -10.10 -3.68 23.82
N MET A 561 -9.93 -2.56 23.11
CA MET A 561 -8.71 -2.31 22.32
C MET A 561 -7.56 -1.71 23.13
N THR A 562 -7.82 -1.20 24.33
CA THR A 562 -6.87 -0.43 25.12
C THR A 562 -7.02 -0.72 26.62
N ASN A 563 -5.94 -0.54 27.38
CA ASN A 563 -5.98 -0.53 28.84
C ASN A 563 -6.22 0.89 29.41
N ALA A 564 -6.25 1.91 28.53
CA ALA A 564 -6.48 3.28 28.92
C ALA A 564 -7.96 3.54 29.22
N GLN A 565 -8.23 4.64 29.93
CA GLN A 565 -9.60 5.06 30.16
C GLN A 565 -10.25 5.48 28.84
N VAL A 566 -11.49 5.06 28.64
CA VAL A 566 -12.29 5.43 27.46
C VAL A 566 -13.53 6.20 27.89
N SER A 567 -13.82 7.30 27.19
CA SER A 567 -15.02 8.13 27.40
C SER A 567 -15.81 8.28 26.10
N TYR A 568 -17.14 8.35 26.22
CA TYR A 568 -18.05 8.48 25.08
C TYR A 568 -18.94 9.72 25.28
N GLY A 569 -18.88 10.67 24.36
CA GLY A 569 -19.63 11.91 24.38
C GLY A 569 -20.61 12.00 23.21
N LEU A 570 -21.81 12.53 23.47
CA LEU A 570 -22.77 12.91 22.44
C LEU A 570 -22.51 14.37 22.07
N VAL A 571 -22.39 14.66 20.78
CA VAL A 571 -22.27 16.03 20.29
C VAL A 571 -23.57 16.79 20.60
N PRO A 572 -23.51 17.96 21.26
CA PRO A 572 -24.69 18.80 21.48
C PRO A 572 -25.36 19.18 20.16
N GLN A 573 -26.69 19.15 20.13
CA GLN A 573 -27.46 19.36 18.90
C GLN A 573 -27.22 20.76 18.31
N GLU A 574 -27.02 21.77 19.16
CA GLU A 574 -26.67 23.15 18.80
C GLU A 574 -25.32 23.26 18.06
N HIS A 575 -24.42 22.30 18.25
CA HIS A 575 -23.13 22.24 17.58
C HIS A 575 -23.19 21.44 16.28
N TRP A 576 -24.26 20.67 16.05
CA TRP A 576 -24.44 19.80 14.89
C TRP A 576 -25.79 20.05 14.18
N GLY A 577 -25.86 21.17 13.47
CA GLY A 577 -27.03 21.58 12.70
C GLY A 577 -26.79 22.90 11.97
N TYR A 578 -27.82 23.42 11.33
CA TYR A 578 -27.80 24.76 10.75
C TYR A 578 -28.07 25.81 11.84
N PRO A 579 -27.23 26.84 11.95
CA PRO A 579 -27.57 28.06 12.67
C PRO A 579 -28.77 28.77 12.04
N ASP A 580 -29.50 29.55 12.83
CA ASP A 580 -30.71 30.29 12.40
C ASP A 580 -30.45 31.28 11.24
N PHE A 581 -29.21 31.76 11.10
CA PHE A 581 -28.81 32.70 10.04
C PHE A 581 -28.44 32.01 8.72
N ILE A 582 -28.51 30.68 8.64
CA ILE A 582 -28.25 29.94 7.40
C ILE A 582 -29.53 29.67 6.63
N ASP A 583 -29.57 30.15 5.39
CA ASP A 583 -30.59 29.79 4.40
C ASP A 583 -30.35 28.35 3.91
N GLN A 584 -31.16 27.43 4.42
CA GLN A 584 -31.05 26.01 4.11
C GLN A 584 -31.39 25.67 2.65
N GLU A 585 -32.27 26.44 2.01
CA GLU A 585 -32.61 26.23 0.59
C GLU A 585 -31.44 26.64 -0.29
N TYR A 586 -30.82 27.79 0.02
CA TYR A 586 -29.62 28.23 -0.69
C TYR A 586 -28.42 27.29 -0.44
N ALA A 587 -28.21 26.84 0.80
CA ALA A 587 -27.19 25.84 1.12
C ALA A 587 -27.42 24.53 0.35
N ALA A 588 -28.68 24.08 0.21
CA ALA A 588 -29.01 22.90 -0.58
C ALA A 588 -28.70 23.09 -2.07
N GLN A 589 -28.91 24.30 -2.62
CA GLN A 589 -28.52 24.62 -3.99
C GLN A 589 -26.99 24.61 -4.17
N CYS A 590 -26.25 25.23 -3.25
CA CYS A 590 -24.78 25.24 -3.29
C CYS A 590 -24.19 23.82 -3.26
N ARG A 591 -24.79 22.91 -2.49
CA ARG A 591 -24.40 21.48 -2.50
C ARG A 591 -24.57 20.84 -3.87
N LYS A 592 -25.68 21.11 -4.56
CA LYS A 592 -25.92 20.60 -5.93
C LYS A 592 -24.89 21.17 -6.92
N ASP A 593 -24.57 22.45 -6.80
CA ASP A 593 -23.62 23.12 -7.70
C ASP A 593 -22.19 22.58 -7.54
N LEU A 594 -21.76 22.31 -6.30
CA LEU A 594 -20.47 21.68 -6.02
C LEU A 594 -20.44 20.20 -6.43
N ALA A 595 -21.56 19.49 -6.28
CA ALA A 595 -21.69 18.11 -6.75
C ALA A 595 -21.56 18.03 -8.28
N ALA A 596 -22.18 18.95 -9.01
CA ALA A 596 -22.09 19.04 -10.47
C ALA A 596 -20.67 19.34 -10.98
N GLN A 597 -19.82 19.93 -10.13
CA GLN A 597 -18.40 20.19 -10.41
C GLN A 597 -17.49 19.01 -10.01
N ASN A 598 -18.04 17.88 -9.58
CA ASN A 598 -17.31 16.71 -9.08
C ASN A 598 -16.36 17.05 -7.91
N ILE A 599 -16.72 18.03 -7.08
CA ILE A 599 -15.96 18.36 -5.90
C ILE A 599 -16.16 17.26 -4.85
N PRO A 600 -15.09 16.67 -4.28
CA PRO A 600 -15.21 15.67 -3.23
C PRO A 600 -16.12 16.16 -2.09
N TYR A 601 -17.04 15.32 -1.63
CA TYR A 601 -18.04 15.70 -0.62
C TYR A 601 -18.90 16.93 -0.97
N GLY A 602 -18.92 17.38 -2.23
CA GLY A 602 -19.66 18.57 -2.68
C GLY A 602 -21.15 18.51 -2.32
N ALA A 603 -21.76 17.33 -2.52
CA ALA A 603 -23.15 17.05 -2.17
C ALA A 603 -23.41 16.79 -0.66
N SER A 604 -22.36 16.58 0.14
CA SER A 604 -22.50 16.04 1.50
C SER A 604 -22.84 17.13 2.51
N GLU A 605 -24.01 17.00 3.13
CA GLU A 605 -24.48 17.88 4.18
C GLU A 605 -23.82 17.58 5.52
N SER A 606 -23.77 16.31 5.91
CA SER A 606 -23.15 15.88 7.16
C SER A 606 -21.64 16.17 7.20
N TYR A 607 -20.96 16.17 6.05
CA TYR A 607 -19.56 16.59 5.97
C TYR A 607 -19.36 18.07 6.33
N ARG A 608 -20.32 18.95 6.01
CA ARG A 608 -20.25 20.37 6.37
C ARG A 608 -20.47 20.60 7.86
N HIS A 609 -21.42 19.87 8.45
CA HIS A 609 -21.59 19.86 9.90
C HIS A 609 -20.32 19.35 10.60
N MET A 610 -19.68 18.30 10.07
CA MET A 610 -18.39 17.81 10.57
C MET A 610 -17.29 18.88 10.49
N CYS A 611 -17.09 19.52 9.33
CA CYS A 611 -16.10 20.59 9.19
C CYS A 611 -16.35 21.74 10.16
N ARG A 612 -17.61 22.18 10.31
CA ARG A 612 -17.98 23.22 11.26
C ARG A 612 -17.73 22.78 12.71
N TYR A 613 -18.08 21.54 13.07
CA TYR A 613 -17.88 20.99 14.40
C TYR A 613 -16.40 20.90 14.78
N GLN A 614 -15.58 20.37 13.87
CA GLN A 614 -14.12 20.32 14.04
C GLN A 614 -13.52 21.73 14.09
N SER A 615 -14.05 22.70 13.33
CA SER A 615 -13.54 24.08 13.34
C SER A 615 -13.77 24.82 14.66
N GLY A 616 -14.90 24.59 15.35
CA GLY A 616 -15.32 25.52 16.40
C GLY A 616 -15.86 24.94 17.69
N PHE A 617 -16.23 23.65 17.72
CA PHE A 617 -17.04 23.12 18.81
C PHE A 617 -16.44 21.94 19.56
N PHE A 618 -15.71 21.05 18.90
CA PHE A 618 -15.22 19.84 19.60
C PHE A 618 -14.33 20.18 20.80
N MET A 619 -13.49 21.22 20.68
CA MET A 619 -12.63 21.71 21.76
C MET A 619 -13.44 22.23 22.95
N LEU A 620 -14.71 22.59 22.79
CA LEU A 620 -15.61 23.07 23.85
C LEU A 620 -16.43 21.94 24.49
N HIS A 621 -16.31 20.71 24.00
CA HIS A 621 -17.06 19.58 24.57
C HIS A 621 -16.61 19.32 26.03
N PRO A 622 -17.52 19.09 26.99
CA PRO A 622 -17.18 18.99 28.42
C PRO A 622 -16.12 17.93 28.77
N LEU A 623 -16.03 16.86 27.98
CA LEU A 623 -15.00 15.83 28.16
C LEU A 623 -13.55 16.35 27.96
N LEU A 624 -13.38 17.54 27.36
CA LEU A 624 -12.07 18.17 27.14
C LEU A 624 -11.74 19.24 28.19
N ASP A 625 -12.61 19.51 29.17
CA ASP A 625 -12.47 20.66 30.08
C ASP A 625 -11.21 20.64 30.96
N ASN A 626 -10.69 19.45 31.26
CA ASN A 626 -9.51 19.28 32.09
C ASN A 626 -8.27 18.87 31.29
N LEU A 627 -8.28 19.03 29.97
CA LEU A 627 -7.16 18.69 29.10
C LEU A 627 -6.33 19.94 28.75
N ASP A 628 -5.02 19.80 28.81
CA ASP A 628 -4.05 20.76 28.30
C ASP A 628 -3.85 20.59 26.78
N TYR A 629 -3.84 19.33 26.33
CA TYR A 629 -3.61 18.94 24.93
C TYR A 629 -4.59 17.86 24.47
N TYR A 630 -4.84 17.81 23.17
CA TYR A 630 -5.52 16.68 22.53
C TYR A 630 -4.72 16.20 21.33
N TRP A 631 -4.89 14.93 20.98
CA TRP A 631 -4.42 14.38 19.71
C TRP A 631 -5.63 13.87 18.93
N ARG A 632 -5.93 14.50 17.79
CA ARG A 632 -6.99 14.04 16.90
C ARG A 632 -6.56 12.76 16.16
N VAL A 633 -7.44 11.77 16.19
CA VAL A 633 -7.27 10.51 15.47
C VAL A 633 -8.54 10.22 14.69
N GLU A 634 -8.41 9.82 13.42
CA GLU A 634 -9.54 9.45 12.54
C GLU A 634 -9.63 7.93 12.33
N PRO A 635 -10.80 7.38 11.95
CA PRO A 635 -10.93 6.00 11.50
C PRO A 635 -10.10 5.72 10.23
N GLY A 636 -9.51 4.54 10.12
CA GLY A 636 -8.79 4.09 8.91
C GLY A 636 -7.36 4.62 8.75
N VAL A 637 -6.77 5.23 9.78
CA VAL A 637 -5.38 5.71 9.75
C VAL A 637 -4.39 4.61 10.11
N LYS A 638 -3.13 4.81 9.71
CA LYS A 638 -2.02 3.92 10.09
C LYS A 638 -0.85 4.70 10.69
N PHE A 639 -0.20 4.09 11.67
CA PHE A 639 1.05 4.56 12.26
C PHE A 639 2.17 3.57 11.88
N SER A 640 3.11 4.07 11.09
CA SER A 640 4.10 3.22 10.41
C SER A 640 5.42 3.07 11.19
N CYS A 641 5.62 3.88 12.23
CA CYS A 641 6.83 3.94 13.05
C CYS A 641 6.50 3.79 14.54
N ASP A 642 7.38 3.14 15.30
CA ASP A 642 7.31 3.10 16.76
C ASP A 642 7.66 4.49 17.33
N MET A 643 6.96 4.89 18.39
CA MET A 643 7.20 6.14 19.10
C MET A 643 7.68 5.80 20.52
N ASP A 644 8.95 6.10 20.78
CA ASP A 644 9.57 5.80 22.08
C ASP A 644 9.45 6.92 23.10
N TYR A 645 9.14 8.13 22.66
CA TYR A 645 8.97 9.31 23.51
C TYR A 645 7.49 9.71 23.63
N ASP A 646 7.15 10.55 24.60
CA ASP A 646 5.82 11.11 24.83
C ASP A 646 5.60 12.42 24.04
N PRO A 647 4.79 12.43 22.95
CA PRO A 647 4.53 13.64 22.18
C PRO A 647 3.76 14.70 22.96
N PHE A 648 2.90 14.33 23.92
CA PHE A 648 2.21 15.31 24.75
C PHE A 648 3.17 15.99 25.73
N ARG A 649 4.14 15.24 26.29
CA ARG A 649 5.21 15.84 27.08
C ARG A 649 6.08 16.75 26.25
N LEU A 650 6.42 16.37 25.02
CA LEU A 650 7.15 17.26 24.09
C LEU A 650 6.41 18.58 23.92
N MET A 651 5.09 18.53 23.69
CA MET A 651 4.27 19.71 23.56
C MET A 651 4.33 20.60 24.81
N GLN A 652 4.28 20.01 26.01
CA GLN A 652 4.38 20.73 27.28
C GLN A 652 5.78 21.33 27.51
N GLU A 653 6.86 20.55 27.38
CA GLU A 653 8.24 20.98 27.68
C GLU A 653 8.70 22.11 26.74
N ARG A 654 8.25 22.09 25.48
CA ARG A 654 8.57 23.11 24.48
C ARG A 654 7.52 24.22 24.37
N ASP A 655 6.50 24.21 25.23
CA ASP A 655 5.35 25.14 25.21
C ASP A 655 4.66 25.25 23.83
N LEU A 656 4.66 24.15 23.06
CA LEU A 656 4.08 24.09 21.72
C LEU A 656 2.55 24.22 21.78
N LYS A 657 1.96 24.76 20.72
CA LYS A 657 0.51 24.98 20.59
C LYS A 657 -0.12 24.11 19.52
N TYR A 658 0.62 23.79 18.45
CA TYR A 658 0.10 23.02 17.34
C TYR A 658 1.18 22.13 16.73
N GLY A 659 0.85 20.88 16.44
CA GLY A 659 1.73 19.99 15.70
C GLY A 659 1.00 19.09 14.71
N PHE A 660 1.68 18.78 13.61
CA PHE A 660 1.12 18.11 12.43
C PHE A 660 2.12 17.11 11.82
N THR A 661 1.66 16.24 10.92
CA THR A 661 2.51 15.35 10.10
C THR A 661 2.50 15.73 8.62
N ILE A 662 1.32 16.00 8.04
CA ILE A 662 1.15 16.29 6.61
C ILE A 662 0.67 17.74 6.40
N ALA A 663 1.20 18.43 5.39
CA ALA A 663 0.72 19.72 4.91
C ALA A 663 0.49 19.69 3.40
N LEU A 664 -0.66 20.22 2.92
CA LEU A 664 -1.07 20.12 1.52
C LEU A 664 -1.86 21.35 1.05
N ARG A 665 -2.09 21.44 -0.26
CA ARG A 665 -2.88 22.52 -0.88
C ARG A 665 -4.37 22.16 -0.97
N GLU A 666 -5.23 23.06 -0.51
CA GLU A 666 -6.69 22.91 -0.62
C GLU A 666 -7.17 23.11 -2.06
N TYR A 667 -8.31 22.52 -2.39
CA TYR A 667 -9.05 22.81 -3.61
C TYR A 667 -9.71 24.19 -3.53
N LYS A 668 -9.19 25.15 -4.28
CA LYS A 668 -9.69 26.55 -4.33
C LYS A 668 -11.22 26.66 -4.45
N ALA A 669 -11.86 25.77 -5.20
CA ALA A 669 -13.31 25.75 -5.42
C ALA A 669 -14.14 25.57 -4.13
N THR A 670 -13.51 25.10 -3.06
CA THR A 670 -14.18 24.75 -1.79
C THR A 670 -14.15 25.89 -0.78
N ILE A 671 -13.28 26.87 -1.01
CA ILE A 671 -12.99 28.02 -0.14
C ILE A 671 -12.86 29.36 -0.91
N PRO A 672 -13.65 29.65 -1.96
CA PRO A 672 -13.45 30.86 -2.77
C PRO A 672 -13.53 32.17 -1.98
N SER A 673 -14.32 32.26 -0.91
CA SER A 673 -14.41 33.48 -0.09
C SER A 673 -13.66 33.44 1.26
N LEU A 674 -13.16 32.27 1.68
CA LEU A 674 -12.52 32.08 3.01
C LEU A 674 -11.43 33.12 3.31
N TRP A 675 -10.52 33.34 2.36
CA TRP A 675 -9.41 34.28 2.55
C TRP A 675 -9.88 35.73 2.66
N LYS A 676 -10.84 36.12 1.81
CA LYS A 676 -11.41 37.47 1.84
C LYS A 676 -12.06 37.74 3.20
N THR A 677 -12.90 36.81 3.67
CA THR A 677 -13.56 36.89 4.99
C THR A 677 -12.54 36.94 6.12
N THR A 678 -11.46 36.16 6.03
CA THR A 678 -10.34 36.18 6.99
C THR A 678 -9.64 37.54 7.02
N LEU A 679 -9.37 38.16 5.88
CA LEU A 679 -8.76 39.49 5.83
C LEU A 679 -9.67 40.57 6.43
N GLU A 680 -10.98 40.45 6.29
CA GLU A 680 -11.96 41.35 6.92
C GLU A 680 -11.96 41.19 8.44
N TYR A 681 -11.89 39.94 8.94
CA TYR A 681 -11.68 39.66 10.36
C TYR A 681 -10.38 40.29 10.88
N ALA A 682 -9.25 40.02 10.22
CA ALA A 682 -7.94 40.50 10.64
C ALA A 682 -7.85 42.04 10.70
N LYS A 683 -8.58 42.76 9.82
CA LYS A 683 -8.68 44.22 9.85
C LYS A 683 -9.47 44.75 11.05
N THR A 684 -10.51 44.03 11.46
CA THR A 684 -11.41 44.45 12.55
C THR A 684 -10.96 43.96 13.92
N HIS A 685 -10.10 42.94 13.96
CA HIS A 685 -9.58 42.33 15.19
C HIS A 685 -8.03 42.27 15.22
N PRO A 686 -7.31 43.37 14.98
CA PRO A 686 -5.85 43.37 14.90
C PRO A 686 -5.17 42.92 16.20
N GLN A 687 -5.84 43.00 17.35
CA GLN A 687 -5.32 42.57 18.65
C GLN A 687 -5.05 41.06 18.74
N TYR A 688 -5.67 40.24 17.89
CA TYR A 688 -5.45 38.79 17.85
C TYR A 688 -4.47 38.36 16.76
N ILE A 689 -4.02 39.29 15.92
CA ILE A 689 -3.17 38.97 14.76
C ILE A 689 -1.72 39.19 15.13
N TYR A 690 -0.94 38.12 15.02
CA TYR A 690 0.50 38.16 15.14
C TYR A 690 1.10 39.05 14.04
N PRO A 691 1.90 40.08 14.37
CA PRO A 691 2.33 41.05 13.37
C PRO A 691 3.15 40.43 12.25
N ARG A 692 2.65 40.52 11.02
CA ARG A 692 3.30 39.96 9.82
C ARG A 692 4.71 40.47 9.54
N THR A 693 5.08 41.62 10.11
CA THR A 693 6.41 42.23 9.96
C THR A 693 7.48 41.58 10.84
N ARG A 694 7.09 40.72 11.79
CA ARG A 694 8.03 40.01 12.64
C ARG A 694 8.69 38.87 11.86
N SER A 695 9.97 38.64 12.14
CA SER A 695 10.78 37.60 11.49
C SER A 695 10.30 36.17 11.79
N ASP A 696 9.67 35.97 12.95
CA ASP A 696 9.11 34.71 13.42
C ASP A 696 7.61 34.54 13.10
N SER A 697 7.07 35.35 12.19
CA SER A 697 5.71 35.22 11.66
C SER A 697 5.56 33.97 10.80
N LEU A 698 4.37 33.36 10.87
CA LEU A 698 3.98 32.20 10.06
C LEU A 698 3.18 32.58 8.81
N LEU A 699 2.86 33.85 8.57
CA LEU A 699 2.01 34.28 7.44
C LEU A 699 2.50 33.76 6.07
N ARG A 700 3.82 33.67 5.88
CA ARG A 700 4.43 33.18 4.64
C ARG A 700 4.11 31.71 4.33
N LEU A 701 3.66 30.93 5.33
CA LEU A 701 3.21 29.57 5.11
C LEU A 701 1.95 29.53 4.25
N ILE A 702 1.06 30.50 4.45
CA ILE A 702 -0.26 30.55 3.81
C ILE A 702 -0.35 31.64 2.73
N SER A 703 0.67 32.47 2.55
CA SER A 703 0.63 33.56 1.57
C SER A 703 2.00 33.89 1.01
N ASP A 704 2.11 33.81 -0.32
CA ASP A 704 3.36 34.09 -1.05
C ASP A 704 3.56 35.59 -1.33
N ASP A 705 2.52 36.40 -1.09
CA ASP A 705 2.45 37.82 -1.41
C ASP A 705 2.14 38.68 -0.17
N ASN A 706 2.63 38.28 1.01
CA ASN A 706 2.49 39.05 2.25
C ASN A 706 1.03 39.32 2.66
N GLY A 707 0.13 38.40 2.33
CA GLY A 707 -1.27 38.39 2.73
C GLY A 707 -2.25 38.95 1.69
N TRP A 708 -1.82 39.27 0.46
CA TRP A 708 -2.75 39.71 -0.58
C TRP A 708 -3.65 38.56 -1.05
N SER A 709 -3.10 37.35 -1.14
CA SER A 709 -3.82 36.13 -1.51
C SER A 709 -3.41 34.93 -0.66
N TYR A 710 -4.33 33.96 -0.57
CA TYR A 710 -4.09 32.66 0.06
C TYR A 710 -3.48 31.70 -0.97
N ASN A 711 -2.32 31.12 -0.64
CA ASN A 711 -1.63 30.15 -1.50
C ASN A 711 -2.21 28.71 -1.39
N LEU A 712 -3.28 28.55 -0.59
CA LEU A 712 -4.05 27.32 -0.34
C LEU A 712 -3.37 26.29 0.58
N CYS A 713 -2.16 26.58 1.09
CA CYS A 713 -1.44 25.68 1.98
C CYS A 713 -2.08 25.59 3.36
N HIS A 714 -2.25 24.37 3.85
CA HIS A 714 -2.76 24.09 5.19
C HIS A 714 -2.14 22.80 5.76
N PHE A 715 -2.13 22.69 7.08
CA PHE A 715 -1.87 21.45 7.80
C PHE A 715 -3.09 20.54 7.72
N TRP A 716 -2.88 19.25 7.51
CA TRP A 716 -3.95 18.29 7.32
C TRP A 716 -4.46 17.77 8.67
N SER A 717 -5.59 18.31 9.12
CA SER A 717 -6.09 18.22 10.50
C SER A 717 -6.55 16.83 10.97
N ASN A 718 -6.63 15.82 10.10
CA ASN A 718 -6.91 14.45 10.59
C ASN A 718 -5.82 13.92 11.53
N PHE A 719 -4.60 14.45 11.41
CA PHE A 719 -3.58 14.39 12.44
C PHE A 719 -3.34 15.81 12.96
N GLU A 720 -3.63 16.03 14.23
CA GLU A 720 -3.19 17.23 14.94
C GLU A 720 -2.98 16.91 16.42
N ILE A 721 -1.87 17.40 16.98
CA ILE A 721 -1.64 17.45 18.43
C ILE A 721 -1.63 18.93 18.80
N ALA A 722 -2.61 19.40 19.56
CA ALA A 722 -2.75 20.82 19.79
C ALA A 722 -3.20 21.16 21.21
N SER A 723 -2.86 22.39 21.61
CA SER A 723 -3.22 22.93 22.92
C SER A 723 -4.70 23.29 22.96
N VAL A 724 -5.43 22.68 23.90
CA VAL A 724 -6.85 22.99 24.13
C VAL A 724 -7.01 24.46 24.53
N LYS A 725 -6.08 25.00 25.32
CA LYS A 725 -6.07 26.41 25.72
C LYS A 725 -5.97 27.36 24.52
N TYR A 726 -5.16 27.03 23.52
CA TYR A 726 -5.06 27.83 22.30
C TYR A 726 -6.37 27.77 21.50
N MET A 727 -6.92 26.58 21.28
CA MET A 727 -8.17 26.40 20.54
C MET A 727 -9.38 27.02 21.26
N ARG A 728 -9.32 27.18 22.59
CA ARG A 728 -10.32 27.88 23.41
C ARG A 728 -10.02 29.37 23.62
N SER A 729 -8.94 29.89 23.05
CA SER A 729 -8.56 31.29 23.23
C SER A 729 -9.62 32.23 22.65
N GLU A 730 -9.74 33.42 23.23
CA GLU A 730 -10.70 34.44 22.76
C GLU A 730 -10.46 34.79 21.28
N GLY A 731 -9.20 34.88 20.85
CA GLY A 731 -8.85 35.13 19.46
C GLY A 731 -9.35 34.05 18.51
N TYR A 732 -9.08 32.77 18.81
CA TYR A 732 -9.54 31.66 17.97
C TYR A 732 -11.08 31.59 17.93
N GLN A 733 -11.73 31.67 19.09
CA GLN A 733 -13.19 31.57 19.20
C GLN A 733 -13.89 32.75 18.50
N SER A 734 -13.32 33.95 18.60
CA SER A 734 -13.77 35.13 17.87
C SER A 734 -13.63 34.95 16.35
N TYR A 735 -12.51 34.39 15.89
CA TYR A 735 -12.29 34.10 14.47
C TYR A 735 -13.27 33.06 13.93
N PHE A 736 -13.41 31.93 14.61
CA PHE A 736 -14.38 30.90 14.24
C PHE A 736 -15.79 31.47 14.16
N LYS A 737 -16.24 32.23 15.17
CA LYS A 737 -17.57 32.86 15.17
C LYS A 737 -17.77 33.76 13.96
N TYR A 738 -16.78 34.58 13.61
CA TYR A 738 -16.83 35.45 12.43
C TYR A 738 -16.98 34.64 11.13
N LEU A 739 -16.25 33.53 11.01
CA LEU A 739 -16.38 32.62 9.87
C LEU A 739 -17.74 31.91 9.83
N ASP A 740 -18.25 31.47 10.98
CA ASP A 740 -19.54 30.78 11.10
C ASP A 740 -20.67 31.70 10.63
N GLU A 741 -20.70 32.95 11.11
CA GLU A 741 -21.66 33.98 10.70
C GLU A 741 -21.57 34.34 9.20
N ALA A 742 -20.41 34.17 8.57
CA ALA A 742 -20.25 34.35 7.13
C ALA A 742 -20.88 33.22 6.29
N GLY A 743 -21.20 32.07 6.91
CA GLY A 743 -21.93 30.95 6.30
C GLY A 743 -21.15 30.08 5.33
N GLY A 744 -19.84 30.31 5.17
CA GLY A 744 -19.02 29.59 4.19
C GLY A 744 -18.88 28.08 4.42
N PHE A 745 -19.10 27.60 5.66
CA PHE A 745 -19.24 26.16 5.93
C PHE A 745 -20.39 25.51 5.16
N PHE A 746 -21.48 26.25 4.91
CA PHE A 746 -22.70 25.73 4.29
C PHE A 746 -22.89 26.17 2.84
N TYR A 747 -22.58 27.43 2.53
CA TYR A 747 -22.70 27.98 1.18
C TYR A 747 -21.51 27.60 0.29
N GLU A 748 -20.36 27.29 0.89
CA GLU A 748 -19.19 26.72 0.19
C GLU A 748 -18.94 25.31 0.74
N ARG A 749 -17.68 24.96 1.03
CA ARG A 749 -17.29 23.71 1.69
C ARG A 749 -16.01 23.92 2.50
N TRP A 750 -15.99 24.96 3.35
CA TRP A 750 -14.85 25.28 4.21
C TRP A 750 -14.51 24.08 5.09
N GLY A 751 -13.31 23.52 4.89
CA GLY A 751 -12.76 22.49 5.76
C GLY A 751 -12.23 23.08 7.05
N ASP A 752 -12.24 22.29 8.12
CA ASP A 752 -11.56 22.63 9.38
C ASP A 752 -10.04 22.76 9.19
N ALA A 753 -9.44 21.95 8.33
CA ALA A 753 -8.00 21.96 8.06
C ALA A 753 -7.47 23.34 7.61
N PRO A 754 -8.01 24.00 6.55
CA PRO A 754 -7.61 25.36 6.21
C PRO A 754 -8.00 26.40 7.28
N VAL A 755 -9.13 26.23 8.00
CA VAL A 755 -9.53 27.16 9.07
C VAL A 755 -8.52 27.15 10.22
N HIS A 756 -8.16 25.96 10.73
CA HIS A 756 -7.15 25.78 11.79
C HIS A 756 -5.81 26.35 11.35
N SER A 757 -5.39 26.03 10.12
CA SER A 757 -4.08 26.44 9.60
C SER A 757 -3.95 27.95 9.41
N ILE A 758 -5.02 28.61 8.94
CA ILE A 758 -5.06 30.07 8.83
C ILE A 758 -5.00 30.70 10.22
N ALA A 759 -5.76 30.19 11.19
CA ALA A 759 -5.69 30.69 12.57
C ALA A 759 -4.28 30.53 13.15
N VAL A 760 -3.65 29.37 12.99
CA VAL A 760 -2.26 29.12 13.40
C VAL A 760 -1.31 30.13 12.76
N ALA A 761 -1.39 30.34 11.44
CA ALA A 761 -0.49 31.24 10.74
C ALA A 761 -0.70 32.73 11.10
N LEU A 762 -1.92 33.10 11.50
CA LEU A 762 -2.28 34.47 11.88
C LEU A 762 -2.07 34.78 13.35
N MET A 763 -2.12 33.80 14.26
CA MET A 763 -2.15 34.03 15.70
C MET A 763 -0.91 33.51 16.44
N LEU A 764 -0.15 32.59 15.84
CA LEU A 764 1.02 31.96 16.46
C LEU A 764 2.33 32.41 15.81
N LYS A 765 3.44 32.16 16.51
CA LYS A 765 4.81 32.34 16.01
C LYS A 765 5.46 31.00 15.70
N GLN A 766 6.57 31.04 14.97
CA GLN A 766 7.32 29.84 14.58
C GLN A 766 7.61 28.88 15.75
N SER A 767 8.01 29.38 16.93
CA SER A 767 8.33 28.52 18.08
C SER A 767 7.14 27.74 18.65
N ASP A 768 5.91 28.08 18.27
CA ASP A 768 4.69 27.47 18.81
C ASP A 768 4.23 26.26 17.98
N VAL A 769 4.84 26.03 16.80
CA VAL A 769 4.41 25.02 15.84
C VAL A 769 5.49 23.96 15.63
N HIS A 770 5.10 22.69 15.65
CA HIS A 770 6.00 21.56 15.48
C HIS A 770 5.57 20.65 14.34
N TRP A 771 6.53 20.21 13.53
CA TRP A 771 6.30 19.15 12.55
C TRP A 771 6.78 17.83 13.13
N PHE A 772 5.88 16.87 13.33
CA PHE A 772 6.20 15.54 13.84
C PHE A 772 6.81 14.67 12.74
N TYR A 773 8.02 15.03 12.31
CA TYR A 773 8.74 14.36 11.23
C TYR A 773 9.01 12.86 11.51
N ASP A 774 9.11 12.46 12.78
CA ASP A 774 9.42 11.09 13.17
C ASP A 774 8.19 10.20 13.44
N ILE A 775 6.98 10.74 13.29
CA ILE A 775 5.72 9.99 13.43
C ILE A 775 5.20 9.59 12.05
N GLY A 776 5.66 8.44 11.54
CA GLY A 776 5.15 7.90 10.27
C GLY A 776 3.63 7.69 10.30
N TYR A 777 2.91 8.33 9.38
CA TYR A 777 1.46 8.46 9.42
C TYR A 777 0.85 8.33 8.02
N LYS A 778 -0.29 7.62 7.91
CA LYS A 778 -1.01 7.47 6.66
C LYS A 778 -2.51 7.62 6.85
N HIS A 779 -3.14 8.38 5.97
CA HIS A 779 -4.59 8.48 5.83
C HIS A 779 -4.93 8.47 4.33
N ASP A 780 -5.83 7.58 3.92
CA ASP A 780 -6.15 7.31 2.51
C ASP A 780 -4.90 7.12 1.64
N ASN A 781 -4.71 8.01 0.65
CA ASN A 781 -3.63 7.96 -0.33
C ASN A 781 -2.41 8.80 0.06
N PHE A 782 -2.48 9.53 1.18
CA PHE A 782 -1.40 10.39 1.63
C PHE A 782 -0.66 9.72 2.79
N GLU A 783 0.65 9.60 2.62
CA GLU A 783 1.55 8.96 3.58
C GLU A 783 2.68 9.93 3.90
N HIS A 784 2.93 10.17 5.18
CA HIS A 784 4.14 10.78 5.69
C HIS A 784 5.03 9.65 6.20
N CYS A 785 6.18 9.47 5.57
CA CYS A 785 7.19 8.50 5.99
C CYS A 785 8.52 9.24 6.21
N PRO A 786 9.16 9.08 7.39
CA PRO A 786 10.50 9.61 7.61
C PRO A 786 11.46 9.09 6.53
N THR A 787 12.33 9.94 6.00
CA THR A 787 13.21 9.61 4.87
C THR A 787 14.66 9.32 5.25
N GLU A 788 15.04 9.66 6.47
CA GLU A 788 16.40 9.52 6.95
C GLU A 788 16.64 8.09 7.47
N GLU A 789 17.60 7.37 6.87
CA GLU A 789 17.87 5.94 7.10
C GLU A 789 18.05 5.57 8.58
N LYS A 790 18.73 6.43 9.35
CA LYS A 790 18.97 6.17 10.78
C LYS A 790 17.66 6.09 11.56
N TRP A 791 16.65 6.88 11.20
CA TRP A 791 15.36 6.91 11.89
C TRP A 791 14.43 5.80 11.45
N LEU A 792 14.46 5.47 10.15
CA LEU A 792 13.73 4.32 9.62
C LEU A 792 14.09 3.02 10.34
N THR A 793 15.37 2.87 10.69
CA THR A 793 15.86 1.70 11.42
C THR A 793 15.61 1.79 12.92
N ASN A 794 15.83 2.95 13.54
CA ASN A 794 15.64 3.13 14.98
C ASN A 794 14.18 3.02 15.40
N SER A 795 13.29 3.75 14.73
CA SER A 795 11.84 3.75 14.98
C SER A 795 11.12 2.58 14.28
N LYS A 796 11.87 1.60 13.74
CA LYS A 796 11.36 0.40 13.07
C LYS A 796 10.27 0.68 12.03
N CYS A 797 10.37 1.80 11.32
CA CYS A 797 9.35 2.30 10.40
C CYS A 797 9.14 1.38 9.21
N TYR A 798 7.96 0.77 9.00
CA TYR A 798 7.76 -0.14 7.86
C TYR A 798 7.35 0.52 6.54
N CYS A 799 7.00 1.81 6.56
CA CYS A 799 6.59 2.57 5.36
C CYS A 799 7.72 2.68 4.32
N ASP A 800 7.33 2.98 3.07
CA ASP A 800 8.27 3.26 1.99
C ASP A 800 8.58 4.77 1.96
N PRO A 801 9.84 5.18 2.19
CA PRO A 801 10.24 6.59 2.15
C PRO A 801 9.94 7.27 0.81
N SER A 802 9.93 6.50 -0.29
CA SER A 802 9.67 7.03 -1.63
C SER A 802 8.20 7.39 -1.87
N THR A 803 7.29 6.88 -1.04
CA THR A 803 5.85 7.21 -1.10
C THR A 803 5.50 8.40 -0.21
N SER A 804 6.47 8.99 0.50
CA SER A 804 6.20 10.15 1.37
C SER A 804 5.69 11.34 0.55
N PHE A 805 4.52 11.86 0.94
CA PHE A 805 3.86 12.97 0.29
C PHE A 805 4.61 14.30 0.49
N ASP A 806 5.46 14.42 1.51
CA ASP A 806 6.15 15.66 1.89
C ASP A 806 6.87 16.35 0.73
N PHE A 807 7.40 15.58 -0.22
CA PHE A 807 8.19 16.07 -1.35
C PHE A 807 7.38 16.20 -2.66
N ASN A 808 6.07 15.92 -2.61
CA ASN A 808 5.18 16.07 -3.75
C ASN A 808 4.94 17.55 -4.07
N LEU A 809 4.65 17.89 -5.33
CA LEU A 809 4.29 19.26 -5.75
C LEU A 809 3.04 19.82 -5.04
N GLY A 810 2.11 18.95 -4.63
CA GLY A 810 0.92 19.33 -3.88
C GLY A 810 1.15 19.52 -2.37
N SER A 811 2.33 19.17 -1.87
CA SER A 811 2.71 19.34 -0.47
C SER A 811 3.13 20.77 -0.15
N CYS A 812 2.89 21.17 1.08
CA CYS A 812 3.32 22.44 1.65
C CYS A 812 4.43 22.28 2.70
N THR A 813 4.94 21.06 2.91
CA THR A 813 6.01 20.76 3.88
C THR A 813 7.30 21.50 3.55
N ASN A 814 7.72 21.55 2.27
CA ASN A 814 8.92 22.31 1.88
C ASN A 814 8.78 23.81 2.18
N LEU A 815 7.60 24.39 1.92
CA LEU A 815 7.33 25.79 2.26
C LEU A 815 7.37 26.01 3.77
N PHE A 816 6.85 25.07 4.56
CA PHE A 816 6.96 25.11 6.02
C PHE A 816 8.43 25.13 6.46
N LEU A 817 9.28 24.23 5.94
CA LEU A 817 10.71 24.20 6.26
C LEU A 817 11.43 25.51 5.90
N ASP A 818 11.10 26.09 4.74
CA ASP A 818 11.64 27.38 4.29
C ASP A 818 11.23 28.53 5.21
N VAL A 819 9.96 28.56 5.65
CA VAL A 819 9.44 29.59 6.57
C VAL A 819 10.09 29.45 7.95
N MET A 820 10.28 28.21 8.41
CA MET A 820 10.91 27.91 9.70
C MET A 820 12.42 28.08 9.69
N ASN A 821 13.04 28.26 8.51
CA ASN A 821 14.49 28.29 8.30
C ASN A 821 15.19 27.09 8.96
N ARG A 822 14.63 25.89 8.72
CA ARG A 822 14.99 24.65 9.40
C ARG A 822 14.99 23.47 8.42
N THR A 823 15.79 22.46 8.70
CA THR A 823 15.79 21.19 7.96
C THR A 823 14.91 20.16 8.65
N ALA A 824 14.50 19.09 7.95
CA ALA A 824 13.72 17.99 8.52
C ALA A 824 14.35 17.42 9.81
N SER A 825 15.66 17.20 9.80
CA SER A 825 16.43 16.75 10.96
C SER A 825 16.33 17.64 12.22
N SER A 826 15.95 18.91 12.10
CA SER A 826 15.76 19.80 13.26
C SER A 826 14.46 19.51 14.03
N PHE A 827 13.56 18.72 13.44
CA PHE A 827 12.29 18.31 14.03
C PHE A 827 12.32 16.87 14.55
N VAL A 828 13.41 16.14 14.36
CA VAL A 828 13.60 14.79 14.93
C VAL A 828 13.70 14.89 16.45
N VAL A 829 12.88 14.10 17.14
CA VAL A 829 12.91 13.99 18.61
C VAL A 829 13.53 12.66 19.01
N THR A 830 13.22 11.59 18.27
CA THR A 830 13.74 10.25 18.52
C THR A 830 15.26 10.19 18.35
N ARG A 831 15.97 9.63 19.34
CA ARG A 831 17.43 9.46 19.26
C ARG A 831 17.81 8.03 18.89
N PRO A 832 18.88 7.83 18.09
CA PRO A 832 19.43 6.51 17.87
C PRO A 832 20.22 6.10 19.12
N ASP A 833 20.31 4.80 19.39
CA ASP A 833 21.19 4.32 20.46
C ASP A 833 22.63 4.88 20.27
N PRO A 834 23.33 5.29 21.33
CA PRO A 834 24.67 5.86 21.24
C PRO A 834 25.69 4.96 20.51
N GLY A 835 25.45 3.65 20.45
CA GLY A 835 26.26 2.68 19.71
C GLY A 835 26.15 2.79 18.18
N ASP A 836 25.07 3.37 17.65
CA ASP A 836 24.83 3.56 16.20
C ASP A 836 25.43 4.88 15.67
N LEU A 837 26.07 5.69 16.52
CA LEU A 837 26.82 6.89 16.13
C LEU A 837 28.28 6.60 15.74
N LEU A 838 28.75 5.35 15.90
CA LEU A 838 30.15 4.94 15.70
C LEU A 838 30.39 4.02 14.48
N LEU A 839 29.43 3.90 13.55
CA LEU A 839 29.58 3.14 12.30
C LEU A 839 29.43 4.01 11.05
#